data_AF-A0A8J4HDT2-F1
#
_entry.id   AF-A0A8J4HDT2-F1
#
_cell.length_a   1.000
_cell.length_b   1.000
_cell.length_c   1.000
_cell.angle_alpha   90.00
_cell.angle_beta   90.00
_cell.angle_gamma   90.00
#
_symmetry.space_group_name_H-M   'P 1'
#
loop_
_entity.id
_entity.type
_entity.pdbx_description
1 polymer ?
#
loop_
_entity_poly.entity_id
_entity_poly.type
_entity_poly.pdbx_seq_one_letter_code
_entity_poly.pdbx_strand_id
1 'polypeptide(L)'
;MADTSPPNPVTTSTTVAAPAVLSNDQTFTVDPTGTLTSRGTPAAIYAAGTTTGVSVINQGTIIDTIDPVIEFNDGGSLSNQSGAVISGLDGFKGYTGPSMISNAGTILASGATGVGIDVSTGQITNAAAGQIAGFYGVELGGGTLVNNGMITASDSPGSTGVVLSGGTLENVAGSVIYGDVGVQNPSTAGTGTVTIINAGTIESTSDAQAIRIQSATADLIIDPGADFIGTVTASSAGTIELASASSAGTIDFQPITGHEFFFGFPVINEAPGANWTILAADFSPTETISIGAGATLNFSAGVAAGDTIDLASAPSTLGLSNLPYSSTDQVTLASDNILKLTNAFGTLLASIQLDPSAHYTGDFTLGQSASGNEEIVLPCFVRGTRVRTQRGEIPVEALKLGDQVMVLGGGARPIRWLGRRRIDISRHPRPEQVRPVRVLAEAFGPGLPARDLVVSPGHSLYVAGALIPAELLLNGATIVREAVGEVEYFHVELDEHAVLFSENLPSESYLDTGNRSAFEGGAALALHPDFAPRHWSETCAPLVLEGPLVVAVRGALLARARALGFRPAVDPDLHLRLGERRIEALRREGEWYCFLLPPWAREVAILSRAGIPAGRDPQDGDCRTLGVRLHALFLNERFVPLDAPSLARGFYPLEKSTVGAWRWSDGCGVLALRPSSAPLALRLRIAECMPGWQRAPESLKKNALAPGNRSETINASKGRSFSSSIDFQALSARSAPRTATRSKIRM
;
A
#
# COMPACT_ATOMS: atom_id res chain seq x y z
N MET A 1 -52.82 -18.63 48.21
CA MET A 1 -52.86 -17.27 47.63
C MET A 1 -51.42 -16.86 47.48
N ALA A 2 -50.94 -16.83 46.24
CA ALA A 2 -49.59 -16.43 45.91
C ALA A 2 -49.49 -14.90 46.01
N ASP A 3 -48.48 -14.43 46.75
CA ASP A 3 -48.14 -13.02 46.85
C ASP A 3 -47.49 -12.59 45.53
N THR A 4 -48.26 -11.85 44.72
CA THR A 4 -47.85 -11.24 43.45
C THR A 4 -47.41 -9.79 43.69
N SER A 5 -46.36 -9.61 44.49
CA SER A 5 -45.73 -8.31 44.64
C SER A 5 -44.77 -8.06 43.45
N PRO A 6 -44.85 -6.90 42.77
CA PRO A 6 -43.96 -6.58 41.65
C PRO A 6 -42.52 -6.37 42.14
N PRO A 7 -41.48 -6.49 41.27
CA PRO A 7 -40.13 -6.10 41.64
C PRO A 7 -40.11 -4.58 41.97
N ASN A 8 -39.72 -4.24 43.20
CA ASN A 8 -39.57 -2.87 43.73
C ASN A 8 -38.07 -2.51 43.83
N PRO A 9 -37.67 -1.21 43.80
CA PRO A 9 -38.03 -0.12 42.89
C PRO A 9 -36.79 0.41 42.14
N VAL A 10 -36.97 0.97 40.94
CA VAL A 10 -35.91 1.74 40.25
C VAL A 10 -35.65 3.01 41.04
N THR A 11 -34.46 3.16 41.62
CA THR A 11 -34.04 4.43 42.25
C THR A 11 -33.53 5.35 41.14
N THR A 12 -34.37 6.30 40.72
CA THR A 12 -34.02 7.37 39.78
C THR A 12 -33.60 8.60 40.58
N SER A 13 -32.47 9.22 40.23
CA SER A 13 -32.08 10.50 40.84
C SER A 13 -31.44 11.45 39.85
N THR A 14 -31.90 12.70 39.90
CA THR A 14 -31.37 13.84 39.16
C THR A 14 -30.18 14.51 39.84
N THR A 15 -29.92 14.27 41.15
CA THR A 15 -28.72 14.72 41.89
C THR A 15 -28.70 14.13 43.32
N VAL A 16 -27.69 13.35 43.70
CA VAL A 16 -27.46 12.92 45.11
C VAL A 16 -26.05 13.31 45.53
N ALA A 17 -25.88 13.76 46.78
CA ALA A 17 -24.60 14.10 47.40
C ALA A 17 -24.05 12.98 48.33
N ALA A 18 -24.53 11.74 48.18
CA ALA A 18 -24.19 10.60 49.04
C ALA A 18 -24.11 9.30 48.21
N PRO A 19 -23.27 8.33 48.62
CA PRO A 19 -23.08 7.08 47.89
C PRO A 19 -24.35 6.23 47.87
N ALA A 20 -24.63 5.58 46.73
CA ALA A 20 -25.77 4.69 46.54
C ALA A 20 -25.35 3.24 46.87
N VAL A 21 -25.93 2.66 47.92
CA VAL A 21 -25.66 1.27 48.33
C VAL A 21 -26.73 0.33 47.76
N LEU A 22 -26.32 -0.66 46.96
CA LEU A 22 -27.20 -1.64 46.33
C LEU A 22 -27.23 -2.96 47.10
N SER A 23 -28.43 -3.55 47.16
CA SER A 23 -28.72 -4.89 47.67
C SER A 23 -29.20 -5.80 46.53
N ASN A 24 -29.43 -7.08 46.81
CA ASN A 24 -29.84 -8.07 45.80
C ASN A 24 -30.98 -7.59 44.89
N ASP A 25 -30.83 -7.88 43.60
CA ASP A 25 -31.77 -7.61 42.51
C ASP A 25 -32.12 -6.11 42.31
N GLN A 26 -31.30 -5.20 42.84
CA GLN A 26 -31.49 -3.77 42.67
C GLN A 26 -30.81 -3.22 41.41
N THR A 27 -31.51 -2.31 40.74
CA THR A 27 -31.02 -1.55 39.60
C THR A 27 -30.96 -0.07 39.96
N PHE A 28 -29.79 0.55 39.81
CA PHE A 28 -29.63 1.99 39.95
C PHE A 28 -29.60 2.65 38.56
N THR A 29 -30.37 3.73 38.36
CA THR A 29 -30.43 4.42 37.06
C THR A 29 -30.11 5.90 37.21
N VAL A 30 -29.17 6.38 36.42
CA VAL A 30 -28.83 7.80 36.29
C VAL A 30 -29.43 8.32 35.01
N ASP A 31 -30.33 9.31 35.12
CA ASP A 31 -31.04 9.90 33.99
C ASP A 31 -30.10 10.70 33.08
N PRO A 32 -30.49 10.97 31.81
CA PRO A 32 -29.60 11.63 30.83
C PRO A 32 -29.08 13.02 31.22
N THR A 33 -29.85 13.75 32.04
CA THR A 33 -29.45 15.06 32.58
C THR A 33 -28.97 14.98 34.02
N GLY A 34 -28.93 13.78 34.61
CA GLY A 34 -28.55 13.55 35.99
C GLY A 34 -27.04 13.67 36.18
N THR A 35 -26.64 14.22 37.33
CA THR A 35 -25.24 14.20 37.77
C THR A 35 -25.17 13.67 39.19
N LEU A 36 -24.48 12.55 39.38
CA LEU A 36 -24.12 12.01 40.67
C LEU A 36 -22.68 12.44 40.99
N THR A 37 -22.46 13.06 42.14
CA THR A 37 -21.11 13.42 42.58
C THR A 37 -20.92 12.97 44.02
N SER A 38 -19.91 12.13 44.23
CA SER A 38 -19.50 11.64 45.55
C SER A 38 -18.09 12.14 45.89
N ARG A 39 -17.83 12.27 47.19
CA ARG A 39 -16.52 12.63 47.75
C ARG A 39 -16.31 11.87 49.06
N GLY A 40 -15.95 10.59 48.97
CA GLY A 40 -15.54 9.82 50.14
C GLY A 40 -15.82 8.33 50.00
N THR A 41 -15.52 7.61 51.09
CA THR A 41 -15.77 6.17 51.23
C THR A 41 -17.19 5.91 51.72
N PRO A 42 -17.92 4.91 51.18
CA PRO A 42 -17.58 4.05 50.04
C PRO A 42 -17.83 4.73 48.67
N ALA A 43 -17.47 4.02 47.58
CA ALA A 43 -17.72 4.40 46.18
C ALA A 43 -19.08 5.06 45.90
N ALA A 44 -19.16 5.91 44.87
CA ALA A 44 -20.40 6.62 44.50
C ALA A 44 -21.59 5.67 44.29
N ILE A 45 -21.34 4.48 43.74
CA ILE A 45 -22.27 3.35 43.75
C ILE A 45 -21.53 2.12 44.28
N TYR A 46 -22.07 1.49 45.32
CA TYR A 46 -21.41 0.41 46.05
C TYR A 46 -22.34 -0.78 46.29
N ALA A 47 -21.86 -2.01 46.10
CA ALA A 47 -22.55 -3.25 46.50
C ALA A 47 -21.63 -4.10 47.39
N ALA A 48 -22.05 -4.29 48.64
CA ALA A 48 -21.25 -4.94 49.68
C ALA A 48 -21.47 -6.46 49.75
N GLY A 49 -20.40 -7.23 49.91
CA GLY A 49 -20.47 -8.68 50.13
C GLY A 49 -20.97 -9.47 48.92
N THR A 50 -21.53 -10.66 49.15
CA THR A 50 -22.11 -11.52 48.12
C THR A 50 -23.49 -11.00 47.73
N THR A 51 -23.57 -10.29 46.61
CA THR A 51 -24.81 -9.75 46.04
C THR A 51 -25.16 -10.42 44.71
N THR A 52 -26.44 -10.66 44.47
CA THR A 52 -26.92 -11.21 43.19
C THR A 52 -27.81 -10.20 42.47
N GLY A 53 -27.64 -10.05 41.15
CA GLY A 53 -28.56 -9.26 40.32
C GLY A 53 -28.43 -7.74 40.45
N VAL A 54 -27.34 -7.22 41.04
CA VAL A 54 -27.09 -5.77 41.11
C VAL A 54 -26.74 -5.20 39.74
N SER A 55 -27.30 -4.04 39.39
CA SER A 55 -27.02 -3.39 38.12
C SER A 55 -27.02 -1.87 38.18
N VAL A 56 -26.23 -1.25 37.30
CA VAL A 56 -26.21 0.20 37.06
C VAL A 56 -26.52 0.47 35.60
N ILE A 57 -27.46 1.39 35.37
CA ILE A 57 -27.75 1.96 34.05
C ILE A 57 -27.39 3.44 34.12
N ASN A 58 -26.30 3.84 33.47
CA ASN A 58 -25.87 5.23 33.40
C ASN A 58 -26.25 5.85 32.05
N GLN A 59 -27.06 6.90 32.09
CA GLN A 59 -27.38 7.75 30.94
C GLN A 59 -26.83 9.18 31.10
N GLY A 60 -26.40 9.55 32.31
CA GLY A 60 -25.95 10.89 32.68
C GLY A 60 -24.48 10.91 33.07
N THR A 61 -24.14 11.62 34.15
CA THR A 61 -22.76 11.78 34.63
C THR A 61 -22.59 11.26 36.06
N ILE A 62 -21.58 10.44 36.31
CA ILE A 62 -21.21 9.94 37.63
C ILE A 62 -19.75 10.30 37.91
N ILE A 63 -19.50 11.00 39.01
CA ILE A 63 -18.17 11.47 39.39
C ILE A 63 -17.87 11.07 40.85
N ASP A 64 -16.73 10.42 41.06
CA ASP A 64 -16.11 10.29 42.40
C ASP A 64 -14.68 10.82 42.34
N THR A 65 -14.21 11.53 43.36
CA THR A 65 -12.86 12.13 43.35
C THR A 65 -11.87 11.45 44.29
N ILE A 66 -12.28 10.40 45.01
CA ILE A 66 -11.47 9.75 46.05
C ILE A 66 -11.43 8.24 45.89
N ASP A 67 -12.58 7.61 45.66
CA ASP A 67 -12.73 6.15 45.57
C ASP A 67 -13.10 5.71 44.15
N PRO A 68 -13.16 4.39 43.84
CA PRO A 68 -13.79 3.92 42.62
C PRO A 68 -15.19 4.51 42.44
N VAL A 69 -15.57 4.83 41.21
CA VAL A 69 -16.90 5.41 40.96
C VAL A 69 -18.00 4.37 41.18
N ILE A 70 -17.77 3.15 40.71
CA ILE A 70 -18.67 2.00 40.92
C ILE A 70 -17.84 0.85 41.46
N GLU A 71 -18.26 0.26 42.57
CA GLU A 71 -17.54 -0.83 43.24
C GLU A 71 -18.49 -1.95 43.66
N PHE A 72 -18.28 -3.13 43.08
CA PHE A 72 -19.05 -4.34 43.37
C PHE A 72 -18.14 -5.44 43.93
N ASN A 73 -18.50 -5.94 45.12
CA ASN A 73 -17.74 -7.00 45.75
C ASN A 73 -17.91 -8.36 45.07
N ASP A 74 -19.10 -8.70 44.58
CA ASP A 74 -19.41 -10.03 44.03
C ASP A 74 -20.35 -9.95 42.81
N GLY A 75 -19.76 -9.80 41.63
CA GLY A 75 -20.45 -9.72 40.34
C GLY A 75 -21.41 -8.53 40.22
N GLY A 76 -22.01 -8.39 39.04
CA GLY A 76 -22.98 -7.33 38.76
C GLY A 76 -22.89 -6.83 37.33
N SER A 77 -23.72 -5.85 36.98
CA SER A 77 -23.72 -5.31 35.61
C SER A 77 -23.69 -3.78 35.55
N LEU A 78 -23.04 -3.28 34.50
CA LEU A 78 -23.00 -1.86 34.15
C LEU A 78 -23.41 -1.68 32.69
N SER A 79 -24.37 -0.79 32.44
CA SER A 79 -24.69 -0.25 31.12
C SER A 79 -24.41 1.24 31.11
N ASN A 80 -23.27 1.65 30.55
CA ASN A 80 -22.92 3.06 30.35
C ASN A 80 -23.31 3.48 28.92
N GLN A 81 -24.37 4.26 28.79
CA GLN A 81 -24.97 4.57 27.49
C GLN A 81 -24.21 5.66 26.72
N SER A 82 -24.54 5.84 25.44
CA SER A 82 -23.90 6.85 24.60
C SER A 82 -24.09 8.26 25.16
N GLY A 83 -23.00 9.01 25.27
CA GLY A 83 -22.96 10.35 25.85
C GLY A 83 -22.92 10.39 27.39
N ALA A 84 -23.06 9.24 28.06
CA ALA A 84 -22.93 9.13 29.51
C ALA A 84 -21.45 9.13 29.92
N VAL A 85 -21.16 9.66 31.12
CA VAL A 85 -19.80 9.84 31.64
C VAL A 85 -19.69 9.21 33.02
N ILE A 86 -18.63 8.43 33.22
CA ILE A 86 -18.17 7.92 34.52
C ILE A 86 -16.75 8.45 34.69
N SER A 87 -16.45 9.18 35.76
CA SER A 87 -15.10 9.69 36.00
C SER A 87 -14.69 9.69 37.47
N GLY A 88 -13.52 9.14 37.76
CA GLY A 88 -12.98 9.15 39.12
C GLY A 88 -11.61 8.53 39.25
N LEU A 89 -11.26 8.02 40.44
CA LEU A 89 -9.97 7.34 40.64
C LEU A 89 -9.93 6.07 39.78
N ASP A 90 -10.88 5.16 40.02
CA ASP A 90 -11.19 4.01 39.16
C ASP A 90 -12.60 4.18 38.60
N GLY A 91 -12.87 3.76 37.36
CA GLY A 91 -14.21 3.88 36.75
C GLY A 91 -15.20 2.82 37.25
N PHE A 92 -14.84 1.55 37.12
CA PHE A 92 -15.60 0.42 37.64
C PHE A 92 -14.66 -0.61 38.25
N LYS A 93 -14.97 -1.11 39.45
CA LYS A 93 -14.18 -2.11 40.17
C LYS A 93 -15.02 -3.30 40.60
N GLY A 94 -14.63 -4.50 40.19
CA GLY A 94 -15.29 -5.77 40.51
C GLY A 94 -14.32 -6.80 41.10
N TYR A 95 -14.52 -7.21 42.36
CA TYR A 95 -13.54 -8.06 43.07
C TYR A 95 -13.75 -9.56 42.86
N THR A 96 -14.92 -10.10 43.17
CA THR A 96 -15.27 -11.51 42.94
C THR A 96 -16.45 -11.63 42.01
N GLY A 97 -16.68 -12.82 41.47
CA GLY A 97 -17.81 -13.09 40.58
C GLY A 97 -17.71 -12.41 39.21
N PRO A 98 -18.51 -12.87 38.22
CA PRO A 98 -18.47 -12.29 36.88
C PRO A 98 -19.17 -10.93 36.82
N SER A 99 -18.47 -9.94 36.26
CA SER A 99 -19.03 -8.62 35.94
C SER A 99 -19.45 -8.55 34.47
N MET A 100 -20.62 -7.96 34.19
CA MET A 100 -21.17 -7.79 32.85
C MET A 100 -21.23 -6.31 32.49
N ILE A 101 -20.28 -5.83 31.68
CA ILE A 101 -20.11 -4.40 31.42
C ILE A 101 -20.32 -4.10 29.94
N SER A 102 -21.20 -3.16 29.65
CA SER A 102 -21.41 -2.58 28.33
C SER A 102 -21.17 -1.08 28.39
N ASN A 103 -20.18 -0.60 27.62
CA ASN A 103 -19.81 0.80 27.55
C ASN A 103 -20.01 1.36 26.14
N ALA A 104 -20.90 2.32 25.97
CA ALA A 104 -21.05 3.14 24.77
C ALA A 104 -20.78 4.64 25.01
N GLY A 105 -20.49 5.02 26.26
CA GLY A 105 -20.14 6.36 26.70
C GLY A 105 -18.65 6.49 27.05
N THR A 106 -18.33 7.40 27.97
CA THR A 106 -16.96 7.65 28.42
C THR A 106 -16.77 7.14 29.85
N ILE A 107 -15.72 6.36 30.09
CA ILE A 107 -15.23 5.96 31.41
C ILE A 107 -13.79 6.49 31.53
N LEU A 108 -13.57 7.42 32.46
CA LEU A 108 -12.29 8.11 32.64
C LEU A 108 -11.80 7.96 34.07
N ALA A 109 -10.83 7.07 34.26
CA ALA A 109 -10.05 6.96 35.47
C ALA A 109 -8.94 8.02 35.50
N SER A 110 -8.52 8.39 36.71
CA SER A 110 -7.59 9.48 36.96
C SER A 110 -6.52 9.10 37.98
N GLY A 111 -5.42 9.85 38.00
CA GLY A 111 -4.29 9.57 38.89
C GLY A 111 -3.30 8.57 38.32
N ALA A 112 -2.23 8.33 39.07
CA ALA A 112 -1.06 7.55 38.62
C ALA A 112 -1.26 6.03 38.65
N THR A 113 -2.41 5.55 39.15
CA THR A 113 -2.75 4.12 39.25
C THR A 113 -4.20 3.85 38.89
N GLY A 114 -4.93 4.86 38.39
CA GLY A 114 -6.36 4.74 38.14
C GLY A 114 -6.67 3.80 36.99
N VAL A 115 -7.67 2.93 37.17
CA VAL A 115 -8.11 1.95 36.17
C VAL A 115 -9.49 2.29 35.64
N GLY A 116 -9.64 2.35 34.32
CA GLY A 116 -10.95 2.59 33.70
C GLY A 116 -11.96 1.52 34.11
N ILE A 117 -11.62 0.25 33.89
CA ILE A 117 -12.39 -0.92 34.35
C ILE A 117 -11.43 -1.95 34.93
N ASP A 118 -11.60 -2.33 36.20
CA ASP A 118 -10.85 -3.39 36.88
C ASP A 118 -11.83 -4.48 37.31
N VAL A 119 -11.74 -5.68 36.71
CA VAL A 119 -12.58 -6.82 37.10
C VAL A 119 -11.80 -8.13 37.14
N SER A 120 -12.08 -8.94 38.15
CA SER A 120 -11.46 -10.27 38.28
C SER A 120 -11.91 -11.26 37.21
N THR A 121 -13.18 -11.23 36.82
CA THR A 121 -13.70 -12.02 35.70
C THR A 121 -14.98 -11.43 35.12
N GLY A 122 -15.32 -11.80 33.88
CA GLY A 122 -16.63 -11.48 33.29
C GLY A 122 -16.59 -11.18 31.80
N GLN A 123 -17.55 -10.37 31.35
CA GLN A 123 -17.64 -9.90 29.97
C GLN A 123 -17.67 -8.38 29.93
N ILE A 124 -16.78 -7.80 29.12
CA ILE A 124 -16.70 -6.36 28.88
C ILE A 124 -16.91 -6.14 27.38
N THR A 125 -17.83 -5.24 27.04
CA THR A 125 -18.03 -4.78 25.65
C THR A 125 -17.89 -3.27 25.61
N ASN A 126 -16.83 -2.79 24.97
CA ASN A 126 -16.67 -1.38 24.62
C ASN A 126 -17.21 -1.19 23.20
N ALA A 127 -18.34 -0.48 23.06
CA ALA A 127 -18.99 -0.21 21.78
C ALA A 127 -18.21 0.81 20.95
N ALA A 128 -18.58 1.00 19.68
CA ALA A 128 -17.82 1.83 18.73
C ALA A 128 -17.63 3.30 19.14
N ALA A 129 -18.58 3.87 19.88
CA ALA A 129 -18.47 5.22 20.44
C ALA A 129 -17.87 5.24 21.87
N GLY A 130 -17.65 4.07 22.46
CA GLY A 130 -17.18 3.89 23.82
C GLY A 130 -15.72 4.29 23.97
N GLN A 131 -15.45 5.03 25.04
CA GLN A 131 -14.10 5.44 25.44
C GLN A 131 -13.83 4.95 26.85
N ILE A 132 -12.72 4.25 27.03
CA ILE A 132 -12.22 3.84 28.34
C ILE A 132 -10.79 4.36 28.47
N ALA A 133 -10.51 5.12 29.52
CA ALA A 133 -9.20 5.71 29.73
C ALA A 133 -8.76 5.65 31.20
N GLY A 134 -7.45 5.49 31.43
CA GLY A 134 -6.85 5.49 32.77
C GLY A 134 -5.32 5.44 32.72
N PHE A 135 -4.67 5.23 33.87
CA PHE A 135 -3.29 4.73 33.88
C PHE A 135 -3.24 3.30 33.34
N TYR A 136 -4.26 2.52 33.69
CA TYR A 136 -4.66 1.33 32.97
C TYR A 136 -6.03 1.54 32.35
N GLY A 137 -6.21 1.22 31.07
CA GLY A 137 -7.52 1.33 30.43
C GLY A 137 -8.48 0.28 30.98
N VAL A 138 -8.15 -0.99 30.79
CA VAL A 138 -8.89 -2.13 31.33
C VAL A 138 -7.93 -3.13 31.97
N GLU A 139 -8.23 -3.57 33.19
CA GLU A 139 -7.63 -4.74 33.81
C GLU A 139 -8.67 -5.88 33.89
N LEU A 140 -8.36 -7.01 33.24
CA LEU A 140 -9.22 -8.18 33.19
C LEU A 140 -8.46 -9.40 33.73
N GLY A 141 -8.93 -9.93 34.86
CA GLY A 141 -8.38 -11.14 35.46
C GLY A 141 -8.65 -12.41 34.63
N GLY A 142 -9.84 -12.52 34.04
CA GLY A 142 -10.29 -13.63 33.21
C GLY A 142 -11.62 -13.32 32.50
N GLY A 143 -11.98 -14.07 31.46
CA GLY A 143 -13.22 -13.87 30.71
C GLY A 143 -13.00 -13.22 29.35
N THR A 144 -13.91 -12.35 28.89
CA THR A 144 -13.90 -11.81 27.52
C THR A 144 -14.01 -10.29 27.50
N LEU A 145 -13.09 -9.63 26.80
CA LEU A 145 -13.17 -8.21 26.45
C LEU A 145 -13.32 -8.07 24.94
N VAL A 146 -14.40 -7.43 24.50
CA VAL A 146 -14.61 -7.04 23.10
C VAL A 146 -14.51 -5.52 22.99
N ASN A 147 -13.49 -5.04 22.27
CA ASN A 147 -13.28 -3.63 21.99
C ASN A 147 -13.72 -3.30 20.55
N ASN A 148 -14.72 -2.44 20.43
CA ASN A 148 -15.16 -1.83 19.16
C ASN A 148 -14.81 -0.33 19.11
N GLY A 149 -14.43 0.26 20.24
CA GLY A 149 -14.21 1.69 20.42
C GLY A 149 -12.75 2.01 20.71
N MET A 150 -12.52 2.88 21.70
CA MET A 150 -11.19 3.32 22.10
C MET A 150 -10.89 2.94 23.55
N ILE A 151 -9.77 2.26 23.77
CA ILE A 151 -9.20 2.00 25.10
C ILE A 151 -7.81 2.63 25.13
N THR A 152 -7.58 3.57 26.05
CA THR A 152 -6.32 4.34 26.11
C THR A 152 -5.73 4.33 27.52
N ALA A 153 -4.44 4.09 27.62
CA ALA A 153 -3.65 4.41 28.80
C ALA A 153 -3.11 5.84 28.72
N SER A 154 -2.60 6.36 29.84
CA SER A 154 -1.86 7.63 29.86
C SER A 154 -0.51 7.50 29.14
N ASP A 155 0.14 8.61 28.79
CA ASP A 155 1.49 8.55 28.16
C ASP A 155 2.61 8.31 29.20
N SER A 156 2.28 7.78 30.37
CA SER A 156 3.23 7.57 31.47
C SER A 156 3.92 6.21 31.33
N PRO A 157 5.22 6.09 31.64
CA PRO A 157 5.92 4.80 31.63
C PRO A 157 5.21 3.76 32.50
N GLY A 158 5.02 2.56 31.96
CA GLY A 158 4.35 1.45 32.64
C GLY A 158 2.81 1.49 32.61
N SER A 159 2.21 2.48 31.95
CA SER A 159 0.78 2.50 31.67
C SER A 159 0.42 1.45 30.60
N THR A 160 -0.77 0.87 30.71
CA THR A 160 -1.19 -0.19 29.77
C THR A 160 -2.61 0.02 29.29
N GLY A 161 -2.85 -0.09 27.99
CA GLY A 161 -4.21 0.00 27.42
C GLY A 161 -5.10 -1.11 27.99
N VAL A 162 -4.67 -2.37 27.82
CA VAL A 162 -5.34 -3.54 28.38
C VAL A 162 -4.36 -4.43 29.14
N VAL A 163 -4.61 -4.68 30.41
CA VAL A 163 -3.95 -5.73 31.19
C VAL A 163 -4.84 -6.96 31.18
N LEU A 164 -4.35 -8.07 30.62
CA LEU A 164 -5.05 -9.33 30.49
C LEU A 164 -4.30 -10.41 31.27
N SER A 165 -4.81 -10.80 32.44
CA SER A 165 -4.20 -11.88 33.23
C SER A 165 -4.55 -13.27 32.70
N GLY A 166 -5.72 -13.40 32.07
CA GLY A 166 -6.21 -14.61 31.42
C GLY A 166 -7.46 -14.30 30.57
N GLY A 167 -7.87 -15.24 29.72
CA GLY A 167 -9.08 -15.10 28.90
C GLY A 167 -8.83 -14.54 27.50
N THR A 168 -9.84 -13.88 26.93
CA THR A 168 -9.87 -13.46 25.53
C THR A 168 -10.06 -11.96 25.38
N LEU A 169 -9.22 -11.33 24.57
CA LEU A 169 -9.40 -9.98 24.05
C LEU A 169 -9.74 -10.07 22.56
N GLU A 170 -10.80 -9.40 22.13
CA GLU A 170 -11.14 -9.18 20.73
C GLU A 170 -11.11 -7.67 20.44
N ASN A 171 -10.17 -7.22 19.62
CA ASN A 171 -10.03 -5.84 19.17
C ASN A 171 -10.53 -5.72 17.72
N VAL A 172 -11.76 -5.23 17.56
CA VAL A 172 -12.51 -5.26 16.30
C VAL A 172 -11.96 -4.25 15.29
N ALA A 173 -12.20 -4.46 14.00
CA ALA A 173 -11.75 -3.56 12.93
C ALA A 173 -12.14 -2.09 13.18
N GLY A 174 -11.14 -1.20 13.05
CA GLY A 174 -11.30 0.25 13.27
C GLY A 174 -11.30 0.68 14.73
N SER A 175 -11.21 -0.25 15.68
CA SER A 175 -11.03 0.05 17.11
C SER A 175 -9.54 0.25 17.45
N VAL A 176 -9.27 0.94 18.56
CA VAL A 176 -7.91 1.30 18.99
C VAL A 176 -7.69 0.92 20.45
N ILE A 177 -6.57 0.26 20.72
CA ILE A 177 -5.98 0.09 22.04
C ILE A 177 -4.63 0.81 22.06
N TYR A 178 -4.42 1.69 23.04
CA TYR A 178 -3.24 2.53 23.14
C TYR A 178 -2.68 2.53 24.57
N GLY A 179 -1.36 2.54 24.73
CA GLY A 179 -0.71 2.81 26.02
C GLY A 179 0.81 2.87 25.89
N ASP A 180 1.54 3.01 27.01
CA ASP A 180 2.98 2.69 27.01
C ASP A 180 3.16 1.22 26.61
N VAL A 181 2.31 0.33 27.12
CA VAL A 181 2.08 -0.98 26.51
C VAL A 181 0.64 -1.05 26.00
N GLY A 182 0.43 -1.50 24.76
CA GLY A 182 -0.92 -1.65 24.21
C GLY A 182 -1.71 -2.71 25.00
N VAL A 183 -1.24 -3.95 24.94
CA VAL A 183 -1.79 -5.10 25.69
C VAL A 183 -0.69 -5.80 26.48
N GLN A 184 -0.94 -6.08 27.76
CA GLN A 184 0.01 -6.74 28.64
C GLN A 184 -0.60 -7.96 29.35
N ASN A 185 0.12 -9.07 29.38
CA ASN A 185 -0.01 -10.09 30.40
C ASN A 185 1.19 -9.98 31.37
N PRO A 186 0.97 -9.56 32.63
CA PRO A 186 2.05 -9.28 33.56
C PRO A 186 2.67 -10.57 34.10
N SER A 187 3.95 -10.52 34.48
CA SER A 187 4.67 -11.70 35.01
C SER A 187 4.06 -12.31 36.27
N THR A 188 3.13 -11.60 36.93
CA THR A 188 2.43 -12.01 38.15
C THR A 188 1.08 -12.68 37.89
N ALA A 189 0.59 -12.73 36.65
CA ALA A 189 -0.73 -13.26 36.30
C ALA A 189 -0.86 -14.80 36.41
N GLY A 190 0.27 -15.53 36.55
CA GLY A 190 0.29 -16.99 36.60
C GLY A 190 0.40 -17.66 35.22
N THR A 191 0.45 -18.99 35.22
CA THR A 191 0.62 -19.82 34.01
C THR A 191 -0.75 -20.25 33.45
N GLY A 192 -1.36 -19.38 32.66
CA GLY A 192 -2.61 -19.65 31.93
C GLY A 192 -2.44 -19.45 30.42
N THR A 193 -3.54 -19.44 29.68
CA THR A 193 -3.58 -19.04 28.27
C THR A 193 -4.29 -17.69 28.13
N VAL A 194 -3.72 -16.81 27.29
CA VAL A 194 -4.35 -15.56 26.85
C VAL A 194 -4.57 -15.64 25.35
N THR A 195 -5.79 -15.36 24.92
CA THR A 195 -6.15 -15.27 23.50
C THR A 195 -6.34 -13.81 23.12
N ILE A 196 -5.64 -13.35 22.10
CA ILE A 196 -5.78 -11.99 21.57
C ILE A 196 -6.19 -12.12 20.11
N ILE A 197 -7.36 -11.60 19.77
CA ILE A 197 -7.89 -11.51 18.42
C ILE A 197 -7.80 -10.04 18.03
N ASN A 198 -7.02 -9.70 17.00
CA ASN A 198 -6.87 -8.32 16.55
C ASN A 198 -7.26 -8.16 15.09
N ALA A 199 -8.20 -7.26 14.83
CA ALA A 199 -8.57 -6.71 13.53
C ALA A 199 -8.42 -5.18 13.49
N GLY A 200 -8.18 -4.54 14.64
CA GLY A 200 -8.00 -3.10 14.79
C GLY A 200 -6.54 -2.70 15.00
N THR A 201 -6.32 -1.54 15.61
CA THR A 201 -4.97 -1.03 15.94
C THR A 201 -4.64 -1.30 17.40
N ILE A 202 -3.48 -1.89 17.66
CA ILE A 202 -2.88 -1.97 18.99
C ILE A 202 -1.56 -1.21 18.95
N GLU A 203 -1.49 -0.09 19.66
CA GLU A 203 -0.40 0.87 19.61
C GLU A 203 0.28 1.02 20.97
N SER A 204 1.60 1.08 20.94
CA SER A 204 2.44 1.50 22.04
C SER A 204 2.99 2.91 21.80
N THR A 205 3.48 3.54 22.87
CA THR A 205 4.37 4.70 22.74
C THR A 205 5.65 4.31 21.97
N SER A 206 6.30 5.31 21.36
CA SER A 206 7.57 5.12 20.67
C SER A 206 8.61 4.59 21.64
N ASP A 207 9.08 3.36 21.41
CA ASP A 207 10.06 2.55 22.18
C ASP A 207 9.47 1.38 23.01
N ALA A 208 8.15 1.20 23.01
CA ALA A 208 7.50 0.18 23.83
C ALA A 208 6.84 -0.97 23.03
N GLN A 209 6.06 -1.79 23.73
CA GLN A 209 5.50 -3.05 23.22
C GLN A 209 4.01 -2.89 22.93
N ALA A 210 3.60 -3.12 21.68
CA ALA A 210 2.19 -3.21 21.31
C ALA A 210 1.54 -4.37 22.10
N ILE A 211 2.23 -5.51 22.17
CA ILE A 211 1.84 -6.65 23.00
C ILE A 211 3.02 -7.16 23.81
N ARG A 212 2.83 -7.31 25.13
CA ARG A 212 3.81 -7.88 26.07
C ARG A 212 3.20 -9.03 26.88
N ILE A 213 3.53 -10.28 26.54
CA ILE A 213 3.08 -11.46 27.30
C ILE A 213 4.24 -12.05 28.11
N GLN A 214 4.11 -12.08 29.44
CA GLN A 214 5.23 -12.40 30.33
C GLN A 214 5.08 -13.69 31.14
N SER A 215 3.88 -14.21 31.39
CA SER A 215 3.72 -15.47 32.16
C SER A 215 2.77 -16.49 31.54
N ALA A 216 1.88 -16.06 30.65
CA ALA A 216 0.90 -16.92 29.97
C ALA A 216 1.38 -17.43 28.60
N THR A 217 0.86 -18.57 28.18
CA THR A 217 0.91 -18.98 26.77
C THR A 217 0.02 -18.04 25.96
N ALA A 218 0.54 -17.50 24.86
CA ALA A 218 -0.18 -16.56 24.00
C ALA A 218 -0.73 -17.28 22.76
N ASP A 219 -2.04 -17.15 22.53
CA ASP A 219 -2.66 -17.47 21.24
C ASP A 219 -3.07 -16.15 20.58
N LEU A 220 -2.30 -15.72 19.58
CA LEU A 220 -2.51 -14.47 18.86
C LEU A 220 -3.18 -14.74 17.51
N ILE A 221 -4.44 -14.37 17.37
CA ILE A 221 -5.19 -14.44 16.12
C ILE A 221 -5.14 -13.05 15.45
N ILE A 222 -4.63 -12.99 14.24
CA ILE A 222 -4.48 -11.76 13.46
C ILE A 222 -5.46 -11.81 12.29
N ASP A 223 -6.40 -10.86 12.26
CA ASP A 223 -7.34 -10.69 11.16
C ASP A 223 -6.78 -9.75 10.09
N PRO A 224 -7.16 -9.92 8.80
CA PRO A 224 -6.75 -8.99 7.75
C PRO A 224 -7.16 -7.53 8.06
N GLY A 225 -6.18 -6.63 8.10
CA GLY A 225 -6.37 -5.22 8.43
C GLY A 225 -5.98 -4.84 9.87
N ALA A 226 -5.57 -5.82 10.69
CA ALA A 226 -4.89 -5.57 11.95
C ALA A 226 -3.63 -4.72 11.76
N ASP A 227 -3.35 -3.85 12.73
CA ASP A 227 -2.15 -3.01 12.77
C ASP A 227 -1.54 -3.04 14.17
N PHE A 228 -0.25 -3.32 14.28
CA PHE A 228 0.50 -3.23 15.52
C PHE A 228 1.56 -2.14 15.41
N ILE A 229 1.46 -1.16 16.29
CA ILE A 229 2.43 -0.05 16.35
C ILE A 229 3.28 -0.29 17.59
N GLY A 230 4.38 -1.02 17.41
CA GLY A 230 5.26 -1.46 18.50
C GLY A 230 5.64 -2.94 18.37
N THR A 231 6.44 -3.42 19.31
CA THR A 231 6.87 -4.84 19.30
C THR A 231 5.84 -5.78 19.94
N VAL A 232 5.78 -7.02 19.47
CA VAL A 232 4.85 -8.07 19.95
C VAL A 232 5.67 -9.21 20.54
N THR A 233 5.50 -9.51 21.83
CA THR A 233 6.37 -10.46 22.53
C THR A 233 5.61 -11.45 23.39
N ALA A 234 6.09 -12.69 23.41
CA ALA A 234 5.68 -13.75 24.33
C ALA A 234 6.91 -14.40 24.98
N SER A 235 6.86 -14.58 26.30
CA SER A 235 7.97 -15.20 27.06
C SER A 235 7.95 -16.73 27.05
N SER A 236 6.77 -17.33 26.90
CA SER A 236 6.56 -18.76 26.66
C SER A 236 6.16 -19.00 25.20
N ALA A 237 6.38 -20.21 24.69
CA ALA A 237 6.03 -20.59 23.32
C ALA A 237 4.55 -20.33 23.01
N GLY A 238 4.27 -19.22 22.33
CA GLY A 238 2.94 -18.85 21.84
C GLY A 238 2.69 -19.33 20.41
N THR A 239 1.45 -19.17 19.96
CA THR A 239 1.04 -19.42 18.58
C THR A 239 0.54 -18.13 17.93
N ILE A 240 0.85 -17.95 16.64
CA ILE A 240 0.19 -16.96 15.79
C ILE A 240 -0.75 -17.73 14.86
N GLU A 241 -1.99 -17.28 14.74
CA GLU A 241 -2.94 -17.72 13.74
C GLU A 241 -3.28 -16.55 12.81
N LEU A 242 -3.01 -16.72 11.52
CA LEU A 242 -3.36 -15.78 10.46
C LEU A 242 -4.76 -16.16 9.95
N ALA A 243 -5.76 -15.36 10.30
CA ALA A 243 -7.17 -15.71 10.09
C ALA A 243 -7.62 -15.60 8.63
N SER A 244 -8.65 -16.35 8.26
CA SER A 244 -9.28 -16.28 6.93
C SER A 244 -10.26 -15.11 6.82
N ALA A 245 -10.18 -14.31 5.76
CA ALA A 245 -11.17 -13.27 5.44
C ALA A 245 -11.36 -13.10 3.92
N SER A 246 -12.31 -12.24 3.52
CA SER A 246 -12.58 -11.94 2.11
C SER A 246 -11.47 -11.14 1.41
N SER A 247 -10.63 -10.46 2.18
CA SER A 247 -9.48 -9.68 1.70
C SER A 247 -8.18 -10.33 2.14
N ALA A 248 -7.15 -10.22 1.30
CA ALA A 248 -5.82 -10.70 1.67
C ALA A 248 -5.26 -9.90 2.86
N GLY A 249 -4.66 -10.61 3.82
CA GLY A 249 -3.93 -10.01 4.95
C GLY A 249 -2.47 -9.72 4.59
N THR A 250 -1.84 -8.82 5.33
CA THR A 250 -0.40 -8.55 5.22
C THR A 250 0.18 -8.41 6.62
N ILE A 251 1.34 -9.03 6.85
CA ILE A 251 2.08 -8.94 8.11
C ILE A 251 3.56 -8.66 7.82
N ASP A 252 4.20 -7.81 8.62
CA ASP A 252 5.60 -7.42 8.47
C ASP A 252 6.38 -7.80 9.73
N PHE A 253 7.42 -8.62 9.58
CA PHE A 253 8.29 -9.06 10.67
C PHE A 253 9.64 -8.29 10.74
N GLN A 254 9.87 -7.24 9.92
CA GLN A 254 11.12 -6.47 9.99
C GLN A 254 11.03 -5.28 10.98
N PRO A 255 12.12 -4.97 11.72
CA PRO A 255 12.21 -3.76 12.51
C PRO A 255 12.49 -2.55 11.60
N ILE A 256 11.44 -1.82 11.24
CA ILE A 256 11.58 -0.40 10.92
C ILE A 256 11.50 0.33 12.25
N THR A 257 12.27 1.41 12.44
CA THR A 257 12.21 2.21 13.68
C THR A 257 10.75 2.58 13.99
N GLY A 258 10.15 1.93 15.00
CA GLY A 258 8.77 2.17 15.45
C GLY A 258 7.68 1.16 15.04
N HIS A 259 7.95 0.06 14.31
CA HIS A 259 6.92 -0.96 14.01
C HIS A 259 7.44 -2.41 14.03
N GLU A 260 6.51 -3.30 14.39
CA GLU A 260 6.41 -4.77 14.46
C GLU A 260 7.69 -5.62 14.48
N PHE A 261 7.92 -6.28 15.60
CA PHE A 261 8.81 -7.44 15.71
C PHE A 261 8.15 -8.46 16.62
N PHE A 262 7.90 -9.67 16.12
CA PHE A 262 7.28 -10.76 16.86
C PHE A 262 8.38 -11.62 17.50
N PHE A 263 8.33 -11.81 18.82
CA PHE A 263 9.24 -12.69 19.55
C PHE A 263 8.48 -13.72 20.38
N GLY A 264 8.94 -14.97 20.39
CA GLY A 264 8.39 -16.02 21.25
C GLY A 264 7.19 -16.79 20.68
N PHE A 265 6.97 -16.67 19.37
CA PHE A 265 5.92 -17.38 18.64
C PHE A 265 6.53 -18.43 17.70
N PRO A 266 6.96 -19.60 18.20
CA PRO A 266 7.62 -20.62 17.39
C PRO A 266 6.72 -21.28 16.34
N VAL A 267 5.40 -21.06 16.41
CA VAL A 267 4.41 -21.65 15.50
C VAL A 267 3.53 -20.55 14.91
N ILE A 268 3.50 -20.51 13.58
CA ILE A 268 2.63 -19.62 12.80
C ILE A 268 1.72 -20.50 11.95
N ASN A 269 0.41 -20.39 12.16
CA ASN A 269 -0.60 -21.14 11.43
C ASN A 269 -1.35 -20.19 10.48
N GLU A 270 -1.43 -20.53 9.21
CA GLU A 270 -2.37 -19.87 8.30
C GLU A 270 -3.68 -20.67 8.25
N ALA A 271 -4.80 -20.02 8.56
CA ALA A 271 -6.11 -20.66 8.61
C ALA A 271 -6.54 -21.19 7.23
N PRO A 272 -7.32 -22.30 7.16
CA PRO A 272 -7.80 -22.84 5.89
C PRO A 272 -8.51 -21.78 5.02
N GLY A 273 -8.14 -21.71 3.74
CA GLY A 273 -8.69 -20.74 2.79
C GLY A 273 -8.26 -19.28 3.01
N ALA A 274 -7.37 -18.99 3.97
CA ALA A 274 -6.81 -17.66 4.15
C ALA A 274 -5.85 -17.28 3.02
N ASN A 275 -5.57 -15.98 2.92
CA ASN A 275 -4.64 -15.45 1.92
C ASN A 275 -3.82 -14.35 2.57
N TRP A 276 -2.56 -14.65 2.87
CA TRP A 276 -1.67 -13.72 3.56
C TRP A 276 -0.41 -13.40 2.75
N THR A 277 0.14 -12.22 3.00
CA THR A 277 1.47 -11.83 2.50
C THR A 277 2.36 -11.48 3.69
N ILE A 278 3.52 -12.13 3.77
CA ILE A 278 4.56 -11.83 4.74
C ILE A 278 5.63 -10.98 4.07
N LEU A 279 5.88 -9.79 4.61
CA LEU A 279 6.78 -8.80 3.99
C LEU A 279 8.28 -9.02 4.29
N ALA A 280 8.58 -9.68 5.40
CA ALA A 280 9.92 -9.83 5.97
C ALA A 280 10.22 -11.30 6.25
N ALA A 281 11.42 -11.78 5.90
CA ALA A 281 11.77 -13.19 5.98
C ALA A 281 12.92 -13.52 6.96
N ASP A 282 13.21 -12.64 7.92
CA ASP A 282 14.13 -13.00 9.01
C ASP A 282 13.34 -13.66 10.15
N PHE A 283 12.91 -14.89 9.90
CA PHE A 283 12.39 -15.77 10.94
C PHE A 283 13.54 -16.25 11.84
N SER A 284 13.24 -16.58 13.09
CA SER A 284 14.21 -17.30 13.91
C SER A 284 14.37 -18.73 13.34
N PRO A 285 15.60 -19.29 13.24
CA PRO A 285 15.89 -20.57 12.56
C PRO A 285 15.32 -21.84 13.23
N THR A 286 14.24 -21.70 13.99
CA THR A 286 13.51 -22.75 14.70
C THR A 286 11.99 -22.58 14.61
N GLU A 287 11.50 -21.64 13.81
CA GLU A 287 10.07 -21.38 13.64
C GLU A 287 9.46 -22.38 12.64
N THR A 288 8.23 -22.81 12.94
CA THR A 288 7.41 -23.67 12.08
C THR A 288 6.25 -22.86 11.53
N ILE A 289 6.12 -22.81 10.21
CA ILE A 289 5.00 -22.17 9.52
C ILE A 289 4.11 -23.26 8.93
N SER A 290 2.89 -23.39 9.42
CA SER A 290 1.91 -24.36 8.96
C SER A 290 0.84 -23.69 8.08
N ILE A 291 0.62 -24.21 6.87
CA ILE A 291 -0.33 -23.67 5.89
C ILE A 291 -1.59 -24.55 5.82
N GLY A 292 -2.75 -23.96 6.13
CA GLY A 292 -4.04 -24.64 6.08
C GLY A 292 -4.52 -25.00 4.66
N ALA A 293 -5.44 -25.96 4.58
CA ALA A 293 -6.02 -26.38 3.31
C ALA A 293 -6.70 -25.22 2.56
N GLY A 294 -6.39 -25.08 1.27
CA GLY A 294 -6.87 -24.02 0.39
C GLY A 294 -6.26 -22.65 0.65
N ALA A 295 -5.36 -22.51 1.64
CA ALA A 295 -4.75 -21.25 1.98
C ALA A 295 -3.63 -20.87 1.00
N THR A 296 -3.31 -19.57 0.95
CA THR A 296 -2.26 -19.00 0.10
C THR A 296 -1.35 -18.09 0.91
N LEU A 297 -0.13 -18.55 1.19
CA LEU A 297 0.88 -17.75 1.88
C LEU A 297 1.89 -17.19 0.88
N ASN A 298 1.98 -15.86 0.78
CA ASN A 298 2.92 -15.17 -0.09
C ASN A 298 4.10 -14.60 0.72
N PHE A 299 5.33 -14.79 0.25
CA PHE A 299 6.52 -14.18 0.85
C PHE A 299 7.08 -13.10 -0.09
N SER A 300 7.33 -11.87 0.39
CA SER A 300 7.92 -10.81 -0.45
C SER A 300 9.45 -10.75 -0.43
N ALA A 301 10.09 -11.46 0.50
CA ALA A 301 11.51 -11.79 0.48
C ALA A 301 11.60 -13.31 0.66
N GLY A 302 12.52 -13.99 -0.04
CA GLY A 302 12.61 -15.46 0.03
C GLY A 302 12.77 -15.98 1.47
N VAL A 303 12.31 -17.21 1.73
CA VAL A 303 12.38 -17.87 3.04
C VAL A 303 13.85 -18.09 3.43
N ALA A 304 14.23 -17.81 4.68
CA ALA A 304 15.61 -17.97 5.14
C ALA A 304 16.02 -19.45 5.22
N ALA A 305 17.33 -19.70 5.14
CA ALA A 305 17.87 -21.05 5.23
C ALA A 305 17.81 -21.58 6.68
N GLY A 306 16.88 -22.48 6.97
CA GLY A 306 16.74 -23.13 8.29
C GLY A 306 15.29 -23.22 8.80
N ASP A 307 14.38 -22.41 8.26
CA ASP A 307 12.97 -22.41 8.64
C ASP A 307 12.26 -23.64 8.11
N THR A 308 11.22 -24.09 8.80
CA THR A 308 10.43 -25.26 8.38
C THR A 308 9.03 -24.83 7.95
N ILE A 309 8.68 -25.08 6.69
CA ILE A 309 7.31 -24.89 6.18
C ILE A 309 6.58 -26.23 6.15
N ASP A 310 5.49 -26.33 6.90
CA ASP A 310 4.59 -27.48 6.87
C ASP A 310 3.35 -27.19 6.00
N LEU A 311 3.24 -27.91 4.89
CA LEU A 311 2.06 -27.89 4.01
C LEU A 311 1.00 -28.89 4.54
N ALA A 312 0.59 -28.69 5.79
CA ALA A 312 -0.09 -29.66 6.65
C ALA A 312 -1.38 -30.29 6.07
N SER A 313 -1.97 -29.72 5.02
CA SER A 313 -3.16 -30.29 4.35
C SER A 313 -3.34 -29.79 2.91
N ALA A 314 -3.06 -30.66 1.93
CA ALA A 314 -3.25 -30.35 0.51
C ALA A 314 -4.75 -30.26 0.12
N PRO A 315 -5.13 -29.38 -0.83
CA PRO A 315 -4.26 -28.49 -1.62
C PRO A 315 -4.02 -27.13 -0.93
N SER A 316 -2.77 -26.67 -0.83
CA SER A 316 -2.39 -25.33 -0.35
C SER A 316 -1.43 -24.66 -1.35
N THR A 317 -1.33 -23.32 -1.30
CA THR A 317 -0.50 -22.55 -2.25
C THR A 317 0.59 -21.78 -1.51
N LEU A 318 1.83 -21.95 -1.96
CA LEU A 318 2.98 -21.16 -1.50
C LEU A 318 3.36 -20.16 -2.59
N GLY A 319 3.15 -18.87 -2.32
CA GLY A 319 3.55 -17.78 -3.19
C GLY A 319 4.95 -17.28 -2.86
N LEU A 320 5.84 -17.28 -3.85
CA LEU A 320 7.17 -16.66 -3.75
C LEU A 320 7.13 -15.35 -4.54
N SER A 321 6.72 -14.28 -3.87
CA SER A 321 6.68 -12.96 -4.48
C SER A 321 8.12 -12.46 -4.65
N ASN A 322 8.41 -11.79 -5.76
CA ASN A 322 9.73 -11.26 -6.12
C ASN A 322 10.81 -12.28 -6.54
N LEU A 323 10.48 -13.56 -6.73
CA LEU A 323 11.33 -14.46 -7.51
C LEU A 323 10.95 -14.37 -8.99
N PRO A 324 11.81 -13.88 -9.88
CA PRO A 324 11.55 -13.94 -11.31
C PRO A 324 11.62 -15.40 -11.74
N TYR A 325 10.46 -16.01 -12.03
CA TYR A 325 10.40 -17.34 -12.62
C TYR A 325 9.60 -17.32 -13.94
N SER A 326 10.02 -18.15 -14.87
CA SER A 326 9.40 -18.38 -16.19
C SER A 326 8.48 -19.60 -16.13
N SER A 327 7.53 -19.70 -17.06
CA SER A 327 6.72 -20.91 -17.27
C SER A 327 7.55 -22.14 -17.69
N THR A 328 8.84 -21.96 -17.95
CA THR A 328 9.80 -23.03 -18.29
C THR A 328 10.64 -23.49 -17.09
N ASP A 329 10.53 -22.84 -15.94
CA ASP A 329 11.28 -23.19 -14.74
C ASP A 329 10.70 -24.44 -14.09
N GLN A 330 11.50 -25.13 -13.28
CA GLN A 330 11.15 -26.41 -12.69
C GLN A 330 11.20 -26.35 -11.17
N VAL A 331 10.20 -26.94 -10.53
CA VAL A 331 10.21 -27.23 -9.10
C VAL A 331 10.47 -28.71 -8.90
N THR A 332 11.41 -29.03 -8.01
CA THR A 332 11.77 -30.41 -7.65
C THR A 332 11.87 -30.55 -6.14
N LEU A 333 11.47 -31.70 -5.61
CA LEU A 333 11.70 -32.07 -4.21
C LEU A 333 12.99 -32.89 -4.12
N ALA A 334 13.98 -32.40 -3.37
CA ALA A 334 15.23 -33.10 -3.10
C ALA A 334 15.14 -33.96 -1.82
N SER A 335 16.24 -34.62 -1.43
CA SER A 335 16.35 -35.31 -0.14
C SER A 335 16.08 -34.36 1.02
N ASP A 336 15.62 -34.90 2.14
CA ASP A 336 15.25 -34.16 3.36
C ASP A 336 14.15 -33.11 3.13
N ASN A 337 13.23 -33.35 2.17
CA ASN A 337 12.09 -32.48 1.85
C ASN A 337 12.46 -31.03 1.47
N ILE A 338 13.60 -30.85 0.79
CA ILE A 338 14.01 -29.54 0.29
C ILE A 338 13.37 -29.28 -1.07
N LEU A 339 12.49 -28.29 -1.16
CA LEU A 339 11.89 -27.82 -2.41
C LEU A 339 12.86 -26.88 -3.13
N LYS A 340 13.22 -27.21 -4.37
CA LYS A 340 14.15 -26.42 -5.20
C LYS A 340 13.45 -25.87 -6.42
N LEU A 341 13.53 -24.55 -6.59
CA LEU A 341 13.14 -23.85 -7.81
C LEU A 341 14.40 -23.64 -8.68
N THR A 342 14.36 -24.16 -9.90
CA THR A 342 15.50 -24.10 -10.84
C THR A 342 15.05 -23.52 -12.17
N ASN A 343 15.84 -22.62 -12.75
CA ASN A 343 15.51 -22.06 -14.07
C ASN A 343 15.71 -23.08 -15.20
N ALA A 344 15.23 -22.74 -16.40
CA ALA A 344 15.38 -23.56 -17.60
C ALA A 344 16.84 -23.93 -18.00
N PHE A 345 17.84 -23.23 -17.44
CA PHE A 345 19.27 -23.49 -17.66
C PHE A 345 19.92 -24.31 -16.53
N GLY A 346 19.17 -24.76 -15.53
CA GLY A 346 19.67 -25.54 -14.40
C GLY A 346 20.25 -24.71 -13.24
N THR A 347 20.01 -23.39 -13.21
CA THR A 347 20.45 -22.50 -12.11
C THR A 347 19.43 -22.51 -10.98
N LEU A 348 19.89 -22.77 -9.75
CA LEU A 348 19.05 -22.70 -8.55
C LEU A 348 18.60 -21.25 -8.31
N LEU A 349 17.29 -21.02 -8.30
CA LEU A 349 16.67 -19.71 -8.03
C LEU A 349 16.30 -19.57 -6.55
N ALA A 350 15.76 -20.63 -5.95
CA ALA A 350 15.42 -20.67 -4.53
C ALA A 350 15.42 -22.09 -3.98
N SER A 351 15.61 -22.21 -2.68
CA SER A 351 15.57 -23.47 -1.92
C SER A 351 14.77 -23.25 -0.65
N ILE A 352 13.81 -24.11 -0.37
CA ILE A 352 12.89 -24.00 0.76
C ILE A 352 12.89 -25.34 1.49
N GLN A 353 13.06 -25.31 2.81
CA GLN A 353 12.99 -26.49 3.65
C GLN A 353 11.53 -26.73 4.06
N LEU A 354 10.96 -27.85 3.62
CA LEU A 354 9.66 -28.31 4.12
C LEU A 354 9.86 -29.17 5.37
N ASP A 355 8.79 -29.49 6.12
CA ASP A 355 8.86 -30.35 7.31
C ASP A 355 9.63 -31.66 7.02
N PRO A 356 10.81 -31.88 7.61
CA PRO A 356 11.59 -33.09 7.39
C PRO A 356 10.90 -34.37 7.89
N SER A 357 9.95 -34.23 8.81
CA SER A 357 9.18 -35.33 9.39
C SER A 357 7.92 -35.70 8.58
N ALA A 358 7.49 -34.81 7.68
CA ALA A 358 6.31 -35.03 6.84
C ALA A 358 6.61 -35.91 5.60
N HIS A 359 5.59 -36.62 5.12
CA HIS A 359 5.66 -37.43 3.90
C HIS A 359 4.91 -36.75 2.75
N TYR A 360 5.62 -35.98 1.93
CA TYR A 360 5.04 -35.36 0.74
C TYR A 360 4.94 -36.37 -0.42
N THR A 361 3.71 -36.71 -0.81
CA THR A 361 3.43 -37.62 -1.93
C THR A 361 2.59 -36.88 -2.98
N GLY A 362 3.23 -36.17 -3.91
CA GLY A 362 2.56 -35.42 -4.97
C GLY A 362 3.53 -34.64 -5.86
N ASP A 363 3.12 -34.32 -7.08
CA ASP A 363 3.87 -33.45 -7.99
C ASP A 363 3.67 -31.98 -7.55
N PHE A 364 4.75 -31.31 -7.13
CA PHE A 364 4.73 -29.87 -6.94
C PHE A 364 4.62 -29.21 -8.31
N THR A 365 3.61 -28.37 -8.49
CA THR A 365 3.38 -27.67 -9.76
C THR A 365 3.59 -26.17 -9.57
N LEU A 366 4.24 -25.53 -10.54
CA LEU A 366 4.29 -24.08 -10.61
C LEU A 366 2.97 -23.58 -11.20
N GLY A 367 2.21 -22.84 -10.40
CA GLY A 367 1.05 -22.08 -10.85
C GLY A 367 1.33 -20.59 -10.76
N GLN A 368 1.02 -19.83 -11.82
CA GLN A 368 0.97 -18.38 -11.70
C GLN A 368 -0.25 -18.01 -10.86
N SER A 369 -0.04 -17.28 -9.76
CA SER A 369 -1.13 -16.68 -8.99
C SER A 369 -1.86 -15.66 -9.86
N ALA A 370 -3.18 -15.55 -9.70
CA ALA A 370 -4.00 -14.48 -10.28
C ALA A 370 -3.62 -13.07 -9.77
N SER A 371 -2.68 -12.97 -8.81
CA SER A 371 -1.98 -11.73 -8.44
C SER A 371 -0.74 -11.45 -9.27
N GLY A 372 -0.55 -12.19 -10.37
CA GLY A 372 0.30 -11.74 -11.48
C GLY A 372 0.00 -10.26 -11.70
N ASN A 373 1.03 -9.43 -11.61
CA ASN A 373 0.95 -8.04 -12.04
C ASN A 373 0.68 -8.06 -13.54
N GLU A 374 -0.57 -8.29 -13.89
CA GLU A 374 -1.10 -8.33 -15.22
C GLU A 374 -2.10 -7.20 -15.29
N GLU A 375 -1.72 -6.13 -15.97
CA GLU A 375 -2.58 -5.71 -17.07
C GLU A 375 -1.77 -4.96 -18.11
N ILE A 376 -1.79 -5.53 -19.30
CA ILE A 376 -0.84 -5.31 -20.38
C ILE A 376 -1.37 -4.21 -21.29
N VAL A 377 -0.53 -3.21 -21.54
CA VAL A 377 -0.85 -2.10 -22.44
C VAL A 377 -0.63 -2.54 -23.89
N LEU A 378 -1.70 -2.57 -24.67
CA LEU A 378 -1.63 -2.97 -26.08
C LEU A 378 -0.98 -1.90 -26.97
N PRO A 379 -0.06 -2.27 -27.89
CA PRO A 379 0.72 -1.33 -28.70
C PRO A 379 -0.11 -0.71 -29.85
N CYS A 380 -0.61 0.52 -29.71
CA CYS A 380 -1.52 1.16 -30.67
C CYS A 380 -1.00 2.51 -31.18
N PHE A 381 -1.39 2.89 -32.40
CA PHE A 381 -1.26 4.25 -32.92
C PHE A 381 -2.48 5.09 -32.56
N VAL A 382 -2.31 6.37 -32.28
CA VAL A 382 -3.44 7.29 -32.11
C VAL A 382 -3.90 7.81 -33.48
N ARG A 383 -5.20 8.07 -33.62
CA ARG A 383 -5.81 8.73 -34.77
C ARG A 383 -4.97 9.89 -35.29
N GLY A 384 -4.81 9.98 -36.60
CA GLY A 384 -4.06 11.04 -37.28
C GLY A 384 -2.58 10.72 -37.47
N THR A 385 -2.04 9.70 -36.78
CA THR A 385 -0.69 9.18 -37.00
C THR A 385 -0.54 8.72 -38.44
N ARG A 386 0.45 9.24 -39.15
CA ARG A 386 0.72 8.89 -40.55
C ARG A 386 1.67 7.71 -40.65
N VAL A 387 1.23 6.68 -41.36
CA VAL A 387 2.02 5.48 -41.68
C VAL A 387 2.55 5.61 -43.10
N ARG A 388 3.83 5.30 -43.30
CA ARG A 388 4.45 5.33 -44.62
C ARG A 388 4.00 4.14 -45.47
N THR A 389 3.42 4.44 -46.62
CA THR A 389 2.99 3.44 -47.62
C THR A 389 3.66 3.71 -48.96
N GLN A 390 3.53 2.78 -49.91
CA GLN A 390 3.95 3.00 -51.31
C GLN A 390 3.27 4.21 -51.97
N ARG A 391 2.09 4.61 -51.48
CA ARG A 391 1.31 5.73 -51.99
C ARG A 391 1.62 7.05 -51.26
N GLY A 392 2.62 7.06 -50.39
CA GLY A 392 2.95 8.18 -49.50
C GLY A 392 2.51 7.93 -48.06
N GLU A 393 2.52 8.99 -47.26
CA GLU A 393 2.17 8.93 -45.84
C GLU A 393 0.65 9.06 -45.67
N ILE A 394 0.00 8.01 -45.18
CA ILE A 394 -1.46 7.91 -45.04
C ILE A 394 -1.79 7.89 -43.54
N PRO A 395 -2.76 8.68 -43.06
CA PRO A 395 -3.19 8.62 -41.66
C PRO A 395 -3.79 7.24 -41.34
N VAL A 396 -3.52 6.73 -40.14
CA VAL A 396 -3.83 5.35 -39.75
C VAL A 396 -5.31 5.00 -39.89
N GLU A 397 -6.22 5.96 -39.64
CA GLU A 397 -7.66 5.78 -39.81
C GLU A 397 -8.13 5.67 -41.27
N ALA A 398 -7.27 6.01 -42.23
CA ALA A 398 -7.56 5.96 -43.67
C ALA A 398 -6.89 4.77 -44.39
N LEU A 399 -6.09 3.98 -43.68
CA LEU A 399 -5.49 2.76 -44.19
C LEU A 399 -6.58 1.71 -44.49
N LYS A 400 -6.31 0.86 -45.49
CA LYS A 400 -7.19 -0.22 -45.90
C LYS A 400 -6.46 -1.55 -45.91
N LEU A 401 -7.21 -2.64 -45.74
CA LEU A 401 -6.70 -3.99 -45.96
C LEU A 401 -6.05 -4.10 -47.33
N GLY A 402 -4.85 -4.68 -47.38
CA GLY A 402 -4.04 -4.81 -48.59
C GLY A 402 -3.20 -3.59 -48.97
N ASP A 403 -3.34 -2.42 -48.30
CA ASP A 403 -2.43 -1.30 -48.53
C ASP A 403 -0.98 -1.73 -48.21
N GLN A 404 -0.04 -1.26 -49.03
CA GLN A 404 1.37 -1.64 -48.97
C GLN A 404 2.16 -0.69 -48.06
N VAL A 405 2.40 -1.12 -46.82
CA VAL A 405 3.15 -0.38 -45.80
C VAL A 405 4.65 -0.60 -45.99
N MET A 406 5.44 0.48 -45.98
CA MET A 406 6.89 0.40 -46.10
C MET A 406 7.50 -0.09 -44.79
N VAL A 407 8.42 -1.05 -44.86
CA VAL A 407 9.05 -1.67 -43.69
C VAL A 407 10.56 -1.44 -43.65
N LEU A 408 11.13 -1.47 -42.46
CA LEU A 408 12.57 -1.38 -42.24
C LEU A 408 13.28 -2.60 -42.86
N GLY A 409 14.44 -2.38 -43.48
CA GLY A 409 15.14 -3.40 -44.26
C GLY A 409 14.76 -3.40 -45.76
N GLY A 410 13.75 -2.62 -46.15
CA GLY A 410 13.34 -2.42 -47.55
C GLY A 410 12.10 -3.22 -47.93
N GLY A 411 11.44 -2.80 -49.01
CA GLY A 411 10.20 -3.40 -49.50
C GLY A 411 8.94 -2.83 -48.85
N ALA A 412 7.80 -3.41 -49.21
CA ALA A 412 6.50 -3.09 -48.63
C ALA A 412 5.74 -4.38 -48.33
N ARG A 413 4.89 -4.34 -47.29
CA ARG A 413 4.07 -5.46 -46.84
C ARG A 413 2.59 -5.08 -46.82
N PRO A 414 1.69 -5.97 -47.25
CA PRO A 414 0.24 -5.72 -47.21
C PRO A 414 -0.28 -5.75 -45.77
N ILE A 415 -1.19 -4.83 -45.46
CA ILE A 415 -1.97 -4.88 -44.22
C ILE A 415 -2.94 -6.07 -44.26
N ARG A 416 -2.86 -6.96 -43.25
CA ARG A 416 -3.76 -8.12 -43.06
C ARG A 416 -4.92 -7.82 -42.13
N TRP A 417 -4.72 -6.92 -41.19
CA TRP A 417 -5.75 -6.55 -40.21
C TRP A 417 -5.57 -5.12 -39.72
N LEU A 418 -6.70 -4.47 -39.43
CA LEU A 418 -6.77 -3.15 -38.83
C LEU A 418 -7.70 -3.22 -37.63
N GLY A 419 -7.16 -2.99 -36.44
CA GLY A 419 -7.94 -2.86 -35.22
C GLY A 419 -8.26 -1.41 -34.93
N ARG A 420 -9.45 -1.12 -34.39
CA ARG A 420 -9.85 0.20 -33.90
C ARG A 420 -10.50 0.11 -32.54
N ARG A 421 -10.16 1.03 -31.64
CA ARG A 421 -10.80 1.15 -30.32
C ARG A 421 -10.80 2.59 -29.83
N ARG A 422 -11.94 3.02 -29.29
CA ARG A 422 -12.10 4.32 -28.63
C ARG A 422 -12.13 4.11 -27.11
N ILE A 423 -11.38 4.92 -26.36
CA ILE A 423 -11.25 4.82 -24.90
C ILE A 423 -11.52 6.18 -24.28
N ASP A 424 -12.51 6.24 -23.39
CA ASP A 424 -12.73 7.37 -22.48
C ASP A 424 -11.75 7.25 -21.31
N ILE A 425 -10.69 8.05 -21.34
CA ILE A 425 -9.62 8.05 -20.32
C ILE A 425 -10.15 8.56 -19.00
N SER A 426 -11.12 9.49 -19.01
CA SER A 426 -11.69 10.08 -17.80
C SER A 426 -12.48 9.08 -16.95
N ARG A 427 -12.91 7.97 -17.56
CA ARG A 427 -13.69 6.90 -16.91
C ARG A 427 -12.93 5.59 -16.81
N HIS A 428 -11.67 5.53 -17.26
CA HIS A 428 -10.86 4.34 -17.15
C HIS A 428 -10.46 4.12 -15.68
N PRO A 429 -10.54 2.89 -15.12
CA PRO A 429 -10.16 2.64 -13.74
C PRO A 429 -8.67 2.92 -13.46
N ARG A 430 -7.83 2.84 -14.50
CA ARG A 430 -6.38 3.10 -14.47
C ARG A 430 -5.96 3.99 -15.64
N PRO A 431 -6.26 5.30 -15.61
CA PRO A 431 -6.06 6.19 -16.77
C PRO A 431 -4.63 6.22 -17.30
N GLU A 432 -3.64 6.13 -16.42
CA GLU A 432 -2.21 6.16 -16.73
C GLU A 432 -1.74 5.00 -17.62
N GLN A 433 -2.39 3.84 -17.53
CA GLN A 433 -2.07 2.66 -18.35
C GLN A 433 -2.54 2.79 -19.80
N VAL A 434 -3.57 3.61 -20.04
CA VAL A 434 -4.15 3.81 -21.39
C VAL A 434 -3.90 5.21 -21.95
N ARG A 435 -3.29 6.11 -21.17
CA ARG A 435 -3.02 7.49 -21.58
C ARG A 435 -1.91 7.51 -22.63
N PRO A 436 -2.14 8.11 -23.81
CA PRO A 436 -1.16 8.09 -24.89
C PRO A 436 0.18 8.73 -24.50
N VAL A 437 1.25 8.22 -25.10
CA VAL A 437 2.60 8.79 -25.04
C VAL A 437 2.84 9.58 -26.31
N ARG A 438 3.17 10.86 -26.16
CA ARG A 438 3.56 11.74 -27.25
C ARG A 438 5.08 11.85 -27.32
N VAL A 439 5.61 11.54 -28.49
CA VAL A 439 7.00 11.76 -28.89
C VAL A 439 7.03 13.02 -29.76
N LEU A 440 7.66 14.07 -29.25
CA LEU A 440 7.80 15.36 -29.94
C LEU A 440 8.57 15.18 -31.26
N ALA A 441 8.20 15.98 -32.27
CA ALA A 441 8.99 16.09 -33.50
C ALA A 441 10.49 16.30 -33.18
N GLU A 442 11.33 15.58 -33.91
CA GLU A 442 12.78 15.55 -33.79
C GLU A 442 13.36 15.05 -32.45
N ALA A 443 12.57 14.36 -31.62
CA ALA A 443 12.99 13.84 -30.31
C ALA A 443 14.14 12.81 -30.39
N PHE A 444 14.21 12.01 -31.47
CA PHE A 444 15.25 11.00 -31.69
C PHE A 444 16.38 11.49 -32.62
N GLY A 445 16.21 12.66 -33.24
CA GLY A 445 17.14 13.25 -34.19
C GLY A 445 16.41 14.11 -35.21
N PRO A 446 17.12 14.84 -36.09
CA PRO A 446 16.49 15.65 -37.13
C PRO A 446 15.47 14.85 -37.96
N GLY A 447 14.22 15.31 -38.01
CA GLY A 447 13.13 14.63 -38.71
C GLY A 447 12.67 13.29 -38.13
N LEU A 448 13.06 12.95 -36.90
CA LEU A 448 12.70 11.70 -36.21
C LEU A 448 12.06 11.96 -34.82
N PRO A 449 10.74 11.81 -34.69
CA PRO A 449 9.76 11.76 -35.78
C PRO A 449 9.69 13.10 -36.55
N ALA A 450 9.13 13.10 -37.76
CA ALA A 450 8.98 14.29 -38.61
C ALA A 450 7.88 15.23 -38.09
N ARG A 451 6.93 14.70 -37.33
CA ARG A 451 5.86 15.39 -36.60
C ARG A 451 5.70 14.72 -35.24
N ASP A 452 4.94 15.32 -34.35
CA ASP A 452 4.64 14.66 -33.07
C ASP A 452 3.95 13.30 -33.34
N LEU A 453 4.55 12.23 -32.83
CA LEU A 453 4.02 10.87 -32.91
C LEU A 453 3.31 10.57 -31.59
N VAL A 454 2.08 10.08 -31.66
CA VAL A 454 1.29 9.74 -30.47
C VAL A 454 0.89 8.26 -30.53
N VAL A 455 1.29 7.50 -29.52
CA VAL A 455 1.11 6.05 -29.44
C VAL A 455 0.63 5.65 -28.05
N SER A 456 0.16 4.41 -27.87
CA SER A 456 -0.13 3.89 -26.53
C SER A 456 1.17 3.65 -25.73
N PRO A 457 1.11 3.59 -24.39
CA PRO A 457 2.30 3.40 -23.55
C PRO A 457 3.17 2.19 -23.91
N GLY A 458 2.53 1.05 -24.20
CA GLY A 458 3.20 -0.20 -24.57
C GLY A 458 3.68 -0.29 -26.02
N HIS A 459 3.42 0.72 -26.86
CA HIS A 459 3.83 0.67 -28.27
C HIS A 459 5.35 0.79 -28.42
N SER A 460 5.99 -0.22 -29.01
CA SER A 460 7.45 -0.24 -29.12
C SER A 460 7.96 0.61 -30.28
N LEU A 461 8.95 1.44 -29.98
CA LEU A 461 9.73 2.17 -30.96
C LEU A 461 10.99 1.36 -31.28
N TYR A 462 11.35 1.26 -32.56
CA TYR A 462 12.56 0.55 -32.96
C TYR A 462 13.76 1.48 -32.89
N VAL A 463 14.63 1.29 -31.91
CA VAL A 463 15.75 2.17 -31.60
C VAL A 463 17.00 1.33 -31.34
N ALA A 464 18.12 1.70 -31.99
CA ALA A 464 19.41 1.04 -31.80
C ALA A 464 19.36 -0.51 -31.91
N GLY A 465 18.57 -1.03 -32.85
CA GLY A 465 18.47 -2.46 -33.11
C GLY A 465 17.42 -3.21 -32.30
N ALA A 466 16.71 -2.55 -31.38
CA ALA A 466 15.76 -3.17 -30.46
C ALA A 466 14.40 -2.48 -30.47
N LEU A 467 13.38 -3.22 -30.06
CA LEU A 467 12.05 -2.68 -29.75
C LEU A 467 12.03 -2.27 -28.28
N ILE A 468 11.72 -0.99 -28.02
CA ILE A 468 11.60 -0.44 -26.67
C ILE A 468 10.23 0.22 -26.53
N PRO A 469 9.39 -0.21 -25.58
CA PRO A 469 8.10 0.44 -25.29
C PRO A 469 8.22 1.94 -25.03
N ALA A 470 7.30 2.72 -25.60
CA ALA A 470 7.33 4.18 -25.52
C ALA A 470 7.30 4.72 -24.08
N GLU A 471 6.60 4.04 -23.16
CA GLU A 471 6.54 4.46 -21.76
C GLU A 471 7.86 4.36 -21.00
N LEU A 472 8.74 3.45 -21.42
CA LEU A 472 10.08 3.32 -20.85
C LEU A 472 11.01 4.43 -21.32
N LEU A 473 10.59 5.24 -22.31
CA LEU A 473 11.34 6.35 -22.87
C LEU A 473 10.80 7.71 -22.40
N LEU A 474 9.83 7.73 -21.49
CA LEU A 474 9.29 8.94 -20.89
C LEU A 474 10.41 9.75 -20.20
N ASN A 475 10.55 11.02 -20.58
CA ASN A 475 11.57 11.90 -20.04
C ASN A 475 11.02 13.23 -19.50
N GLY A 476 9.71 13.47 -19.64
CA GLY A 476 9.06 14.68 -19.14
C GLY A 476 9.37 15.95 -19.96
N ALA A 477 10.07 15.82 -21.09
CA ALA A 477 10.44 16.91 -22.00
C ALA A 477 9.92 16.63 -23.42
N THR A 478 10.68 15.82 -24.17
CA THR A 478 10.39 15.49 -25.57
C THR A 478 9.52 14.24 -25.71
N ILE A 479 9.43 13.41 -24.67
CA ILE A 479 8.57 12.24 -24.62
C ILE A 479 7.75 12.31 -23.32
N VAL A 480 6.44 12.48 -23.45
CA VAL A 480 5.53 12.77 -22.31
C VAL A 480 4.21 12.02 -22.44
N ARG A 481 3.53 11.78 -21.31
CA ARG A 481 2.13 11.32 -21.33
C ARG A 481 1.22 12.48 -21.71
N GLU A 482 0.34 12.27 -22.68
CA GLU A 482 -0.57 13.27 -23.24
C GLU A 482 -1.82 13.42 -22.36
N ALA A 483 -2.13 14.62 -21.89
CA ALA A 483 -3.31 14.89 -21.09
C ALA A 483 -4.56 15.05 -21.99
N VAL A 484 -5.23 13.94 -22.30
CA VAL A 484 -6.48 13.91 -23.08
C VAL A 484 -7.59 13.19 -22.31
N GLY A 485 -8.83 13.63 -22.50
CA GLY A 485 -10.00 13.00 -21.87
C GLY A 485 -10.46 11.73 -22.59
N GLU A 486 -10.12 11.60 -23.87
CA GLU A 486 -10.52 10.49 -24.72
C GLU A 486 -9.47 10.28 -25.82
N VAL A 487 -9.31 9.04 -26.26
CA VAL A 487 -8.37 8.65 -27.32
C VAL A 487 -8.98 7.59 -28.23
N GLU A 488 -8.61 7.64 -29.51
CA GLU A 488 -8.94 6.60 -30.49
C GLU A 488 -7.65 5.94 -30.99
N TYR A 489 -7.54 4.65 -30.73
CA TYR A 489 -6.39 3.79 -30.99
C TYR A 489 -6.63 2.89 -32.20
N PHE A 490 -5.56 2.67 -32.97
CA PHE A 490 -5.53 1.83 -34.15
C PHE A 490 -4.36 0.84 -34.12
N HIS A 491 -4.61 -0.39 -34.57
CA HIS A 491 -3.59 -1.39 -34.83
C HIS A 491 -3.40 -1.60 -36.33
N VAL A 492 -2.17 -1.87 -36.73
CA VAL A 492 -1.81 -2.21 -38.11
C VAL A 492 -1.07 -3.53 -38.10
N GLU A 493 -1.75 -4.61 -38.49
CA GLU A 493 -1.14 -5.93 -38.67
C GLU A 493 -0.73 -6.12 -40.12
N LEU A 494 0.49 -6.60 -40.33
CA LEU A 494 1.02 -6.92 -41.65
C LEU A 494 0.94 -8.44 -41.89
N ASP A 495 1.39 -8.90 -43.05
CA ASP A 495 1.47 -10.34 -43.33
C ASP A 495 2.53 -11.10 -42.52
N GLU A 496 3.57 -10.39 -42.09
CA GLU A 496 4.50 -10.82 -41.05
C GLU A 496 4.81 -9.63 -40.14
N HIS A 497 5.07 -9.93 -38.88
CA HIS A 497 5.46 -8.92 -37.91
C HIS A 497 6.75 -8.21 -38.35
N ALA A 498 6.73 -6.88 -38.41
CA ALA A 498 7.83 -6.08 -38.92
C ALA A 498 7.87 -4.67 -38.29
N VAL A 499 8.97 -3.96 -38.53
CA VAL A 499 9.09 -2.54 -38.18
C VAL A 499 8.60 -1.69 -39.34
N LEU A 500 7.58 -0.87 -39.11
CA LEU A 500 7.03 0.11 -40.05
C LEU A 500 7.52 1.53 -39.72
N PHE A 501 7.15 2.52 -40.54
CA PHE A 501 7.46 3.93 -40.26
C PHE A 501 6.19 4.72 -39.94
N SER A 502 6.12 5.27 -38.72
CA SER A 502 5.05 6.14 -38.23
C SER A 502 5.59 7.55 -37.96
N GLU A 503 5.03 8.57 -38.62
CA GLU A 503 5.59 9.94 -38.64
C GLU A 503 7.11 9.96 -38.92
N ASN A 504 7.57 9.11 -39.86
CA ASN A 504 8.98 8.86 -40.19
C ASN A 504 9.84 8.18 -39.11
N LEU A 505 9.29 7.82 -37.95
CA LEU A 505 10.00 7.06 -36.92
C LEU A 505 9.75 5.54 -37.09
N PRO A 506 10.79 4.69 -37.01
CA PRO A 506 10.63 3.24 -36.97
C PRO A 506 9.84 2.78 -35.74
N SER A 507 8.76 2.01 -35.95
CA SER A 507 7.86 1.54 -34.90
C SER A 507 7.34 0.14 -35.20
N GLU A 508 6.95 -0.58 -34.16
CA GLU A 508 6.44 -1.95 -34.28
C GLU A 508 5.10 -2.01 -35.02
N SER A 509 4.93 -2.98 -35.94
CA SER A 509 3.59 -3.38 -36.42
C SER A 509 2.89 -4.22 -35.36
N TYR A 510 1.58 -4.42 -35.44
CA TYR A 510 0.89 -5.28 -34.49
C TYR A 510 1.34 -6.75 -34.62
N LEU A 511 1.70 -7.37 -33.48
CA LEU A 511 1.89 -8.81 -33.33
C LEU A 511 0.64 -9.40 -32.68
N ASP A 512 -0.04 -10.32 -33.36
CA ASP A 512 -1.19 -11.01 -32.79
C ASP A 512 -0.75 -12.01 -31.72
N THR A 513 -0.93 -11.61 -30.48
CA THR A 513 -0.63 -12.44 -29.32
C THR A 513 -1.88 -13.01 -28.65
N GLY A 514 -3.03 -12.99 -29.35
CA GLY A 514 -4.31 -13.56 -28.90
C GLY A 514 -5.36 -12.52 -28.47
N ASN A 515 -5.13 -11.23 -28.71
CA ASN A 515 -5.89 -10.10 -28.16
C ASN A 515 -6.78 -9.34 -29.18
N ARG A 516 -6.95 -9.86 -30.41
CA ARG A 516 -7.80 -9.23 -31.45
C ARG A 516 -9.25 -8.99 -31.03
N SER A 517 -9.79 -9.77 -30.08
CA SER A 517 -11.18 -9.68 -29.59
C SER A 517 -11.52 -8.35 -28.90
N ALA A 518 -10.53 -7.56 -28.53
CA ALA A 518 -10.76 -6.26 -27.89
C ALA A 518 -11.02 -5.08 -28.82
N PHE A 519 -10.86 -5.27 -30.12
CA PHE A 519 -10.99 -4.23 -31.12
C PHE A 519 -12.22 -4.48 -32.00
N GLU A 520 -12.77 -3.39 -32.55
CA GLU A 520 -13.80 -3.50 -33.59
C GLU A 520 -13.23 -4.36 -34.74
N GLY A 521 -13.91 -5.46 -35.08
CA GLY A 521 -13.44 -6.46 -36.05
C GLY A 521 -12.99 -7.81 -35.46
N GLY A 522 -13.01 -7.99 -34.14
CA GLY A 522 -12.93 -9.30 -33.46
C GLY A 522 -14.29 -10.01 -33.31
N ALA A 523 -14.29 -11.31 -32.99
CA ALA A 523 -15.51 -12.14 -32.93
C ALA A 523 -16.53 -11.73 -31.84
N ALA A 524 -16.09 -11.03 -30.79
CA ALA A 524 -16.95 -10.39 -29.77
C ALA A 524 -16.16 -9.31 -29.02
N LEU A 525 -16.69 -8.08 -28.90
CA LEU A 525 -16.05 -6.97 -28.19
C LEU A 525 -16.18 -7.18 -26.67
N ALA A 526 -15.08 -7.47 -25.99
CA ALA A 526 -15.06 -7.55 -24.53
C ALA A 526 -15.09 -6.15 -23.89
N LEU A 527 -15.90 -6.00 -22.83
CA LEU A 527 -15.97 -4.78 -22.00
C LEU A 527 -14.68 -4.57 -21.21
N HIS A 528 -14.08 -5.67 -20.72
CA HIS A 528 -12.78 -5.77 -20.05
C HIS A 528 -12.02 -6.96 -20.65
N PRO A 529 -11.33 -6.79 -21.80
CA PRO A 529 -10.64 -7.88 -22.47
C PRO A 529 -9.37 -8.29 -21.70
N ASP A 530 -9.07 -9.58 -21.68
CA ASP A 530 -7.79 -10.13 -21.25
C ASP A 530 -6.77 -9.99 -22.40
N PHE A 531 -5.61 -9.42 -22.10
CA PHE A 531 -4.62 -8.95 -23.06
C PHE A 531 -3.26 -9.63 -22.97
N ALA A 532 -3.15 -10.71 -22.19
CA ALA A 532 -1.94 -11.48 -22.03
C ALA A 532 -1.39 -11.96 -23.39
N PRO A 533 -0.16 -11.56 -23.78
CA PRO A 533 0.46 -12.02 -24.99
C PRO A 533 0.91 -13.47 -24.81
N ARG A 534 0.44 -14.36 -25.67
CA ARG A 534 0.71 -15.79 -25.53
C ARG A 534 2.15 -16.19 -25.89
N HIS A 535 2.88 -15.44 -26.72
CA HIS A 535 4.27 -15.75 -27.09
C HIS A 535 5.05 -14.51 -27.62
N TRP A 536 6.20 -14.19 -27.02
CA TRP A 536 7.12 -13.12 -27.46
C TRP A 536 8.28 -13.62 -28.35
N SER A 537 8.36 -14.93 -28.61
CA SER A 537 9.42 -15.54 -29.40
C SER A 537 9.37 -15.20 -30.90
N GLU A 538 8.34 -14.50 -31.36
CA GLU A 538 8.05 -14.19 -32.77
C GLU A 538 8.24 -12.68 -33.10
N THR A 539 8.90 -11.91 -32.23
CA THR A 539 9.13 -10.49 -32.49
C THR A 539 10.11 -10.27 -33.66
N CYS A 540 9.89 -9.21 -34.45
CA CYS A 540 10.75 -8.90 -35.61
C CYS A 540 12.13 -8.35 -35.22
N ALA A 541 12.31 -8.01 -33.95
CA ALA A 541 13.56 -7.58 -33.33
C ALA A 541 13.50 -7.86 -31.81
N PRO A 542 14.65 -7.88 -31.11
CA PRO A 542 14.67 -8.09 -29.67
C PRO A 542 13.85 -7.03 -28.93
N LEU A 543 12.90 -7.47 -28.09
CA LEU A 543 12.20 -6.61 -27.15
C LEU A 543 13.10 -6.37 -25.93
N VAL A 544 13.36 -5.12 -25.60
CA VAL A 544 14.24 -4.73 -24.49
C VAL A 544 13.48 -3.82 -23.53
N LEU A 545 13.27 -4.33 -22.32
CA LEU A 545 12.51 -3.64 -21.27
C LEU A 545 13.43 -2.92 -20.26
N GLU A 546 14.69 -3.34 -20.16
CA GLU A 546 15.64 -2.78 -19.20
C GLU A 546 17.10 -2.99 -19.64
N GLY A 547 18.03 -2.53 -18.80
CA GLY A 547 19.45 -2.75 -18.97
C GLY A 547 20.18 -1.68 -19.78
N PRO A 548 21.46 -1.93 -20.13
CA PRO A 548 22.38 -0.89 -20.62
C PRO A 548 21.93 -0.20 -21.91
N LEU A 549 21.20 -0.90 -22.78
CA LEU A 549 20.69 -0.32 -24.03
C LEU A 549 19.62 0.75 -23.76
N VAL A 550 18.67 0.47 -22.86
CA VAL A 550 17.62 1.43 -22.48
C VAL A 550 18.23 2.66 -21.83
N VAL A 551 19.20 2.45 -20.92
CA VAL A 551 19.97 3.54 -20.29
C VAL A 551 20.67 4.41 -21.33
N ALA A 552 21.31 3.80 -22.34
CA ALA A 552 21.99 4.53 -23.41
C ALA A 552 21.00 5.35 -24.27
N VAL A 553 19.85 4.77 -24.63
CA VAL A 553 18.80 5.47 -25.40
C VAL A 553 18.22 6.64 -24.60
N ARG A 554 17.90 6.44 -23.32
CA ARG A 554 17.45 7.53 -22.41
C ARG A 554 18.48 8.66 -22.33
N GLY A 555 19.77 8.33 -22.17
CA GLY A 555 20.85 9.32 -22.15
C GLY A 555 20.91 10.16 -23.42
N ALA A 556 20.77 9.54 -24.59
CA ALA A 556 20.72 10.24 -25.87
C ALA A 556 19.49 11.15 -26.00
N LEU A 557 18.32 10.68 -25.55
CA LEU A 557 17.08 11.47 -25.55
C LEU A 557 17.19 12.70 -24.63
N LEU A 558 17.82 12.58 -23.46
CA LEU A 558 18.06 13.71 -22.56
C LEU A 558 19.02 14.73 -23.17
N ALA A 559 20.10 14.29 -23.81
CA ALA A 559 21.00 15.17 -24.53
C ALA A 559 20.27 15.90 -25.66
N ARG A 560 19.40 15.20 -26.38
CA ARG A 560 18.58 15.78 -27.46
C ARG A 560 17.55 16.78 -26.94
N ALA A 561 16.88 16.50 -25.82
CA ALA A 561 15.95 17.44 -25.18
C ALA A 561 16.65 18.76 -24.82
N ARG A 562 17.87 18.70 -24.26
CA ARG A 562 18.69 19.90 -23.98
C ARG A 562 19.03 20.66 -25.27
N ALA A 563 19.41 19.96 -26.34
CA ALA A 563 19.68 20.57 -27.64
C ALA A 563 18.44 21.26 -28.26
N LEU A 564 17.24 20.75 -27.97
CA LEU A 564 15.96 21.34 -28.38
C LEU A 564 15.50 22.51 -27.47
N GLY A 565 16.32 22.90 -26.49
CA GLY A 565 16.09 24.07 -25.64
C GLY A 565 15.30 23.80 -24.36
N PHE A 566 15.12 22.53 -23.98
CA PHE A 566 14.56 22.18 -22.69
C PHE A 566 15.60 22.29 -21.58
N ARG A 567 15.21 22.81 -20.42
CA ARG A 567 16.03 22.95 -19.22
C ARG A 567 15.26 22.45 -17.99
N PRO A 568 15.91 21.78 -17.02
CA PRO A 568 15.24 21.42 -15.77
C PRO A 568 14.74 22.69 -15.05
N ALA A 569 13.52 22.67 -14.53
CA ALA A 569 13.06 23.73 -13.65
C ALA A 569 13.88 23.71 -12.34
N VAL A 570 14.25 24.89 -11.85
CA VAL A 570 15.01 25.03 -10.60
C VAL A 570 14.08 25.12 -9.39
N ASP A 571 12.93 25.74 -9.56
CA ASP A 571 11.93 25.94 -8.52
C ASP A 571 10.77 24.92 -8.69
N PRO A 572 10.37 24.21 -7.62
CA PRO A 572 9.23 23.30 -7.68
C PRO A 572 7.87 24.01 -7.71
N ASP A 573 7.78 25.32 -7.45
CA ASP A 573 6.50 26.07 -7.39
C ASP A 573 5.46 25.41 -6.47
N LEU A 574 5.91 24.99 -5.28
CA LEU A 574 5.04 24.34 -4.30
C LEU A 574 4.06 25.35 -3.70
N HIS A 575 2.78 25.14 -3.92
CA HIS A 575 1.70 25.97 -3.36
C HIS A 575 0.45 25.14 -3.12
N LEU A 576 -0.49 25.69 -2.34
CA LEU A 576 -1.81 25.09 -2.19
C LEU A 576 -2.82 25.78 -3.11
N ARG A 577 -3.84 25.04 -3.51
CA ARG A 577 -5.02 25.57 -4.21
C ARG A 577 -6.30 25.13 -3.54
N LEU A 578 -7.15 26.11 -3.26
CA LEU A 578 -8.48 25.93 -2.68
C LEU A 578 -9.51 26.55 -3.66
N GLY A 579 -10.18 25.70 -4.44
CA GLY A 579 -10.97 26.16 -5.59
C GLY A 579 -10.10 26.81 -6.66
N GLU A 580 -10.35 28.09 -6.96
CA GLU A 580 -9.53 28.92 -7.87
C GLU A 580 -8.43 29.70 -7.13
N ARG A 581 -8.44 29.69 -5.80
CA ARG A 581 -7.52 30.50 -5.00
C ARG A 581 -6.21 29.77 -4.76
N ARG A 582 -5.10 30.42 -5.14
CA ARG A 582 -3.74 30.02 -4.79
C ARG A 582 -3.39 30.51 -3.37
N ILE A 583 -2.77 29.64 -2.58
CA ILE A 583 -2.35 29.91 -1.20
C ILE A 583 -0.85 29.60 -1.13
N GLU A 584 -0.06 30.64 -0.84
CA GLU A 584 1.39 30.53 -0.64
C GLU A 584 1.72 30.02 0.75
N ALA A 585 2.89 29.40 0.90
CA ALA A 585 3.40 29.01 2.21
C ALA A 585 3.67 30.28 3.04
N LEU A 586 3.12 30.32 4.26
CA LEU A 586 3.37 31.41 5.21
C LEU A 586 4.80 31.40 5.71
N ARG A 587 5.35 30.20 5.88
CA ARG A 587 6.70 29.99 6.37
C ARG A 587 7.30 28.73 5.77
N ARG A 588 8.61 28.79 5.50
CA ARG A 588 9.45 27.64 5.17
C ARG A 588 10.62 27.55 6.13
N GLU A 589 10.79 26.41 6.78
CA GLU A 589 11.90 26.10 7.69
C GLU A 589 12.50 24.75 7.30
N GLY A 590 13.63 24.76 6.58
CA GLY A 590 14.22 23.54 6.02
C GLY A 590 13.27 22.82 5.05
N GLU A 591 12.89 21.59 5.39
CA GLU A 591 11.93 20.73 4.66
C GLU A 591 10.46 21.05 4.98
N TRP A 592 10.19 21.90 5.98
CA TRP A 592 8.84 22.19 6.43
C TRP A 592 8.22 23.38 5.73
N TYR A 593 6.99 23.20 5.24
CA TYR A 593 6.13 24.23 4.66
C TYR A 593 4.88 24.39 5.51
N CYS A 594 4.59 25.62 5.94
CA CYS A 594 3.43 25.92 6.78
C CYS A 594 2.43 26.78 6.00
N PHE A 595 1.17 26.38 6.04
CA PHE A 595 0.05 27.05 5.39
C PHE A 595 -1.08 27.30 6.40
N LEU A 596 -1.87 28.34 6.16
CA LEU A 596 -3.08 28.61 6.92
C LEU A 596 -4.29 28.49 5.99
N LEU A 597 -5.19 27.59 6.36
CA LEU A 597 -6.41 27.30 5.61
C LEU A 597 -7.63 27.89 6.33
N PRO A 598 -8.63 28.37 5.58
CA PRO A 598 -9.85 28.87 6.18
C PRO A 598 -10.68 27.73 6.80
N PRO A 599 -11.51 28.01 7.84
CA PRO A 599 -12.30 27.00 8.58
C PRO A 599 -13.26 26.20 7.69
N TRP A 600 -13.72 26.80 6.59
CA TRP A 600 -14.65 26.19 5.64
C TRP A 600 -13.99 25.27 4.59
N ALA A 601 -12.66 25.15 4.59
CA ALA A 601 -11.95 24.29 3.62
C ALA A 601 -12.33 22.81 3.83
N ARG A 602 -12.82 22.18 2.77
CA ARG A 602 -13.19 20.75 2.75
C ARG A 602 -12.22 19.88 1.97
N GLU A 603 -11.49 20.49 1.07
CA GLU A 603 -10.42 19.86 0.31
C GLU A 603 -9.39 20.93 -0.05
N VAL A 604 -8.14 20.54 -0.19
CA VAL A 604 -7.08 21.41 -0.70
C VAL A 604 -6.17 20.60 -1.62
N ALA A 605 -5.80 21.19 -2.75
CA ALA A 605 -4.81 20.61 -3.64
C ALA A 605 -3.42 21.12 -3.28
N ILE A 606 -2.46 20.21 -3.16
CA ILE A 606 -1.03 20.44 -3.00
C ILE A 606 -0.42 20.34 -4.40
N LEU A 607 -0.04 21.49 -4.96
CA LEU A 607 0.51 21.57 -6.31
C LEU A 607 2.00 21.80 -6.29
N SER A 608 2.69 21.13 -7.20
CA SER A 608 4.06 21.44 -7.58
C SER A 608 4.26 21.19 -9.07
N ARG A 609 5.35 21.73 -9.61
CA ARG A 609 5.92 21.18 -10.84
C ARG A 609 6.28 19.73 -10.58
N ALA A 610 6.00 18.88 -11.57
CA ALA A 610 6.28 17.46 -11.54
C ALA A 610 7.16 17.06 -12.73
N GLY A 611 7.95 16.01 -12.52
CA GLY A 611 8.98 15.55 -13.43
C GLY A 611 9.12 14.04 -13.35
N ILE A 612 9.88 13.48 -14.28
CA ILE A 612 10.08 12.03 -14.38
C ILE A 612 11.52 11.74 -13.94
N PRO A 613 11.77 10.84 -12.95
CA PRO A 613 13.13 10.52 -12.50
C PRO A 613 14.03 10.00 -13.62
N ALA A 614 13.54 9.07 -14.46
CA ALA A 614 14.21 8.63 -15.69
C ALA A 614 14.51 9.78 -16.69
N GLY A 615 13.76 10.88 -16.56
CA GLY A 615 13.94 12.14 -17.27
C GLY A 615 15.11 12.99 -16.76
N ARG A 616 15.80 12.59 -15.69
CA ARG A 616 16.97 13.27 -15.13
C ARG A 616 18.18 12.37 -15.09
N ASP A 617 17.99 11.15 -14.64
CA ASP A 617 19.01 10.11 -14.61
C ASP A 617 18.60 8.97 -15.54
N PRO A 618 19.33 8.74 -16.64
CA PRO A 618 19.09 7.62 -17.54
C PRO A 618 19.12 6.24 -16.88
N GLN A 619 19.82 6.11 -15.74
CA GLN A 619 19.90 4.85 -14.97
C GLN A 619 18.67 4.60 -14.11
N ASP A 620 17.92 5.65 -13.79
CA ASP A 620 16.71 5.53 -12.99
C ASP A 620 15.59 4.91 -13.83
N GLY A 621 15.07 3.77 -13.37
CA GLY A 621 13.98 3.04 -14.00
C GLY A 621 12.63 3.77 -13.91
N ASP A 622 12.47 4.67 -12.94
CA ASP A 622 11.18 5.24 -12.57
C ASP A 622 10.66 6.24 -13.62
N CYS A 623 9.60 5.83 -14.31
CA CYS A 623 8.92 6.59 -15.36
C CYS A 623 7.65 7.31 -14.86
N ARG A 624 7.40 7.32 -13.54
CA ARG A 624 6.27 8.03 -12.94
C ARG A 624 6.47 9.54 -13.01
N THR A 625 5.37 10.28 -13.04
CA THR A 625 5.39 11.75 -12.99
C THR A 625 5.33 12.15 -11.52
N LEU A 626 6.46 12.46 -10.90
CA LEU A 626 6.56 12.76 -9.48
C LEU A 626 6.58 14.27 -9.24
N GLY A 627 5.81 14.75 -8.27
CA GLY A 627 5.75 16.14 -7.83
C GLY A 627 6.59 16.38 -6.58
N VAL A 628 5.95 16.30 -5.41
CA VAL A 628 6.62 16.42 -4.10
C VAL A 628 6.65 15.09 -3.37
N ARG A 629 7.75 14.84 -2.65
CA ARG A 629 7.90 13.72 -1.72
C ARG A 629 7.46 14.15 -0.33
N LEU A 630 6.21 13.85 0.02
CA LEU A 630 5.63 14.13 1.33
C LEU A 630 6.10 13.08 2.35
N HIS A 631 6.84 13.52 3.37
CA HIS A 631 7.36 12.68 4.47
C HIS A 631 6.52 12.77 5.74
N ALA A 632 5.83 13.89 5.96
CA ALA A 632 4.95 14.06 7.12
C ALA A 632 3.94 15.16 6.85
N LEU A 633 2.76 15.03 7.47
CA LEU A 633 1.69 16.01 7.39
C LEU A 633 1.07 16.23 8.77
N PHE A 634 0.88 17.48 9.16
CA PHE A 634 0.20 17.85 10.40
C PHE A 634 -0.93 18.85 10.13
N LEU A 635 -2.09 18.61 10.73
CA LEU A 635 -3.23 19.53 10.75
C LEU A 635 -3.47 19.97 12.20
N ASN A 636 -3.28 21.26 12.51
CA ASN A 636 -3.38 21.79 13.87
C ASN A 636 -2.55 20.98 14.90
N GLU A 637 -1.29 20.70 14.57
CA GLU A 637 -0.37 19.85 15.37
C GLU A 637 -0.79 18.38 15.52
N ARG A 638 -1.90 17.94 14.91
CA ARG A 638 -2.26 16.53 14.80
C ARG A 638 -1.60 15.92 13.57
N PHE A 639 -0.84 14.84 13.75
CA PHE A 639 -0.27 14.07 12.66
C PHE A 639 -1.38 13.43 11.79
N VAL A 640 -1.17 13.42 10.48
CA VAL A 640 -2.02 12.71 9.52
C VAL A 640 -1.17 11.62 8.87
N PRO A 641 -1.52 10.33 9.06
CA PRO A 641 -0.84 9.23 8.40
C PRO A 641 -0.81 9.41 6.88
N LEU A 642 0.28 9.02 6.23
CA LEU A 642 0.44 9.22 4.80
C LEU A 642 -0.44 8.26 3.96
N ASP A 643 -0.78 7.11 4.51
CA ASP A 643 -1.76 6.16 3.98
C ASP A 643 -3.22 6.55 4.27
N ALA A 644 -3.47 7.64 5.01
CA ALA A 644 -4.81 8.09 5.31
C ALA A 644 -5.65 8.25 4.03
N PRO A 645 -6.93 7.80 4.01
CA PRO A 645 -7.80 7.94 2.84
C PRO A 645 -7.96 9.38 2.35
N SER A 646 -7.73 10.36 3.22
CA SER A 646 -7.72 11.78 2.89
C SER A 646 -6.65 12.17 1.86
N LEU A 647 -5.63 11.35 1.63
CA LEU A 647 -4.53 11.56 0.68
C LEU A 647 -4.64 10.65 -0.57
N ALA A 648 -5.79 10.05 -0.86
CA ALA A 648 -5.90 9.08 -1.96
C ALA A 648 -5.76 9.68 -3.38
N ARG A 649 -6.22 10.91 -3.60
CA ARG A 649 -6.26 11.52 -4.95
C ARG A 649 -4.95 12.25 -5.27
N GLY A 650 -4.36 11.97 -6.43
CA GLY A 650 -3.16 12.67 -6.91
C GLY A 650 -1.86 12.32 -6.16
N PHE A 651 -1.87 11.22 -5.40
CA PHE A 651 -0.70 10.68 -4.71
C PHE A 651 -0.50 9.21 -5.08
N TYR A 652 0.75 8.84 -5.33
CA TYR A 652 1.13 7.45 -5.53
C TYR A 652 0.96 6.63 -4.24
N PRO A 653 0.94 5.29 -4.30
CA PRO A 653 0.96 4.43 -3.12
C PRO A 653 2.07 4.81 -2.14
N LEU A 654 1.87 4.50 -0.85
CA LEU A 654 2.87 4.72 0.18
C LEU A 654 4.14 3.94 -0.15
N GLU A 655 5.25 4.65 -0.23
CA GLU A 655 6.58 4.07 -0.36
C GLU A 655 7.26 4.09 1.01
N LYS A 656 8.03 3.05 1.29
CA LYS A 656 8.74 2.89 2.56
C LYS A 656 10.19 2.50 2.27
N SER A 657 11.09 2.98 3.13
CA SER A 657 12.46 2.49 3.23
C SER A 657 12.93 2.50 4.67
N THR A 658 14.15 2.06 4.91
CA THR A 658 14.80 2.07 6.23
C THR A 658 14.90 3.46 6.88
N VAL A 659 14.80 4.55 6.10
CA VAL A 659 14.90 5.93 6.61
C VAL A 659 13.54 6.64 6.76
N GLY A 660 12.43 5.96 6.49
CA GLY A 660 11.08 6.48 6.67
C GLY A 660 10.12 6.15 5.52
N ALA A 661 8.89 6.63 5.66
CA ALA A 661 7.82 6.48 4.67
C ALA A 661 7.53 7.81 3.96
N TRP A 662 7.13 7.73 2.70
CA TRP A 662 6.71 8.90 1.94
C TRP A 662 5.66 8.58 0.90
N ARG A 663 4.98 9.64 0.46
CA ARG A 663 4.18 9.59 -0.77
C ARG A 663 4.68 10.63 -1.74
N TRP A 664 4.85 10.22 -2.98
CA TRP A 664 4.98 11.15 -4.08
C TRP A 664 3.60 11.63 -4.51
N SER A 665 3.43 12.94 -4.69
CA SER A 665 2.31 13.45 -5.49
C SER A 665 2.59 13.24 -6.97
N ASP A 666 1.55 13.28 -7.80
CA ASP A 666 1.67 13.33 -9.27
C ASP A 666 1.89 14.76 -9.81
N GLY A 667 2.13 15.72 -8.91
CA GLY A 667 2.12 17.16 -9.17
C GLY A 667 0.84 17.86 -8.70
N CYS A 668 -0.24 17.14 -8.40
CA CYS A 668 -1.49 17.68 -7.87
C CYS A 668 -2.15 16.73 -6.86
N GLY A 669 -1.53 16.55 -5.70
CA GLY A 669 -2.09 15.74 -4.62
C GLY A 669 -3.25 16.45 -3.92
N VAL A 670 -4.36 15.77 -3.65
CA VAL A 670 -5.53 16.37 -2.98
C VAL A 670 -5.66 15.81 -1.57
N LEU A 671 -5.72 16.72 -0.59
CA LEU A 671 -5.99 16.43 0.81
C LEU A 671 -7.45 16.75 1.12
N ALA A 672 -8.22 15.74 1.51
CA ALA A 672 -9.56 15.93 2.06
C ALA A 672 -9.47 16.43 3.52
N LEU A 673 -10.28 17.43 3.85
CA LEU A 673 -10.30 18.10 5.15
C LEU A 673 -11.67 17.96 5.79
N ARG A 674 -11.70 17.79 7.11
CA ARG A 674 -12.94 17.88 7.88
C ARG A 674 -13.28 19.36 8.13
N PRO A 675 -14.55 19.76 8.02
CA PRO A 675 -14.97 21.12 8.36
C PRO A 675 -14.55 21.46 9.80
N SER A 676 -14.07 22.68 10.01
CA SER A 676 -13.63 23.17 11.31
C SER A 676 -14.32 24.50 11.64
N SER A 677 -14.54 24.77 12.93
CA SER A 677 -15.04 26.07 13.40
C SER A 677 -13.93 27.14 13.46
N ALA A 678 -12.66 26.74 13.36
CA ALA A 678 -11.48 27.61 13.39
C ALA A 678 -10.54 27.37 12.19
N PRO A 679 -9.71 28.37 11.78
CA PRO A 679 -8.68 28.18 10.75
C PRO A 679 -7.78 26.98 11.03
N LEU A 680 -7.36 26.29 9.98
CA LEU A 680 -6.50 25.10 10.07
C LEU A 680 -5.05 25.45 9.71
N ALA A 681 -4.11 25.15 10.59
CA ALA A 681 -2.69 25.18 10.31
C ALA A 681 -2.28 23.85 9.65
N LEU A 682 -1.85 23.89 8.40
CA LEU A 682 -1.34 22.72 7.67
C LEU A 682 0.18 22.82 7.59
N ARG A 683 0.89 21.82 8.12
CA ARG A 683 2.35 21.71 8.02
C ARG A 683 2.69 20.48 7.18
N LEU A 684 3.50 20.67 6.15
CA LEU A 684 3.97 19.62 5.24
C LEU A 684 5.48 19.49 5.37
N ARG A 685 6.00 18.28 5.60
CA ARG A 685 7.43 17.98 5.45
C ARG A 685 7.68 17.44 4.06
N ILE A 686 8.37 18.22 3.24
CA ILE A 686 8.71 17.89 1.87
C ILE A 686 10.21 17.62 1.79
N ALA A 687 10.56 16.33 1.72
CA ALA A 687 11.96 15.90 1.70
C ALA A 687 12.60 16.09 0.31
N GLU A 688 11.79 16.03 -0.74
CA GLU A 688 12.27 16.21 -2.11
C GLU A 688 11.17 16.77 -3.01
N CYS A 689 11.58 17.48 -4.05
CA CYS A 689 10.71 17.85 -5.16
C CYS A 689 11.34 17.39 -6.46
N MET A 690 10.51 16.99 -7.41
CA MET A 690 10.95 16.56 -8.73
C MET A 690 10.49 17.55 -9.81
N PRO A 691 11.10 18.75 -9.91
CA PRO A 691 10.68 19.71 -10.92
C PRO A 691 10.83 19.17 -12.35
N GLY A 692 9.79 19.34 -13.16
CA GLY A 692 9.80 18.96 -14.58
C GLY A 692 10.72 19.83 -15.44
N TRP A 693 10.64 19.61 -16.75
CA TRP A 693 11.35 20.41 -17.74
C TRP A 693 10.59 21.68 -18.10
N GLN A 694 11.32 22.76 -18.37
CA GLN A 694 10.82 24.00 -18.95
C GLN A 694 11.45 24.22 -20.31
N ARG A 695 10.64 24.70 -21.26
CA ARG A 695 11.15 25.15 -22.55
C ARG A 695 11.60 26.60 -22.40
N ALA A 696 12.82 26.92 -22.84
CA ALA A 696 13.26 28.31 -22.85
C ALA A 696 12.28 29.16 -23.71
N PRO A 697 11.88 30.36 -23.25
CA PRO A 697 11.00 31.23 -24.03
C PRO A 697 11.64 31.56 -25.39
N GLU A 698 10.82 31.65 -26.43
CA GLU A 698 11.28 31.82 -27.82
C GLU A 698 12.16 33.08 -28.05
N SER A 699 12.10 34.04 -27.13
CA SER A 699 12.95 35.24 -27.12
C SER A 699 14.46 34.95 -27.00
N LEU A 700 14.86 33.78 -26.51
CA LEU A 700 16.27 33.36 -26.41
C LEU A 700 16.82 32.70 -27.69
N LYS A 701 15.97 32.32 -28.66
CA LYS A 701 16.42 31.73 -29.94
C LYS A 701 17.16 32.71 -30.84
N LYS A 702 16.97 34.03 -30.66
CA LYS A 702 17.64 35.06 -31.48
C LYS A 702 19.10 35.32 -31.11
N ASN A 703 19.55 34.94 -29.91
CA ASN A 703 20.93 35.21 -29.48
C ASN A 703 21.89 34.01 -29.61
N ALA A 704 21.38 32.82 -29.95
CA ALA A 704 22.22 31.63 -30.14
C ALA A 704 22.64 31.38 -31.62
N LEU A 705 22.22 32.25 -32.55
CA LEU A 705 22.51 32.12 -33.99
C LEU A 705 23.21 33.36 -34.59
N ALA A 706 23.75 34.27 -33.78
CA ALA A 706 24.60 35.36 -34.27
C ALA A 706 26.08 34.98 -34.15
N PRO A 707 26.89 35.00 -35.23
CA PRO A 707 28.32 34.75 -35.14
C PRO A 707 29.00 36.01 -34.56
N GLY A 708 29.30 35.98 -33.27
CA GLY A 708 29.95 37.07 -32.54
C GLY A 708 31.30 36.64 -31.98
N ASN A 709 32.38 37.09 -32.63
CA ASN A 709 33.78 37.04 -32.20
C ASN A 709 33.98 37.15 -30.67
N ARG A 710 34.63 36.15 -30.09
CA ARG A 710 35.63 36.33 -29.01
C ARG A 710 36.49 35.08 -28.89
N SER A 711 37.77 35.27 -29.25
CA SER A 711 38.87 34.34 -29.04
C SER A 711 39.26 34.30 -27.57
N GLU A 712 39.03 33.18 -26.89
CA GLU A 712 39.81 32.80 -25.71
C GLU A 712 40.22 31.33 -25.81
N THR A 713 41.51 31.15 -26.06
CA THR A 713 42.27 29.91 -26.09
C THR A 713 42.31 29.30 -24.69
N ILE A 714 41.70 28.13 -24.49
CA ILE A 714 42.10 27.19 -23.42
C ILE A 714 42.11 25.76 -24.00
N ASN A 715 43.22 25.08 -23.71
CA ASN A 715 43.72 23.83 -24.31
C ASN A 715 42.72 22.66 -24.38
N ALA A 716 42.67 22.03 -25.55
CA ALA A 716 42.04 20.74 -25.78
C ALA A 716 42.98 19.58 -25.40
N SER A 717 42.57 18.77 -24.41
CA SER A 717 43.04 17.39 -24.27
C SER A 717 41.96 16.44 -24.79
N LYS A 718 42.37 15.59 -25.74
CA LYS A 718 41.63 14.56 -26.48
C LYS A 718 40.47 13.91 -25.69
N GLY A 719 39.25 14.11 -26.18
CA GLY A 719 38.06 13.30 -25.86
C GLY A 719 37.22 13.13 -27.12
N ARG A 720 36.86 11.89 -27.47
CA ARG A 720 36.09 11.53 -28.67
C ARG A 720 34.76 12.29 -28.71
N SER A 721 34.42 12.87 -29.87
CA SER A 721 33.11 13.50 -30.10
C SER A 721 32.01 12.43 -30.12
N PHE A 722 31.09 12.49 -29.15
CA PHE A 722 29.83 11.75 -29.22
C PHE A 722 28.88 12.47 -30.19
N SER A 723 28.43 11.76 -31.22
CA SER A 723 27.38 12.26 -32.12
C SER A 723 26.07 12.43 -31.35
N SER A 724 25.38 13.55 -31.55
CA SER A 724 24.10 13.89 -30.91
C SER A 724 22.86 13.28 -31.60
N SER A 725 23.06 12.40 -32.58
CA SER A 725 22.00 11.65 -33.28
C SER A 725 22.00 10.18 -32.83
N ILE A 726 20.83 9.63 -32.51
CA ILE A 726 20.68 8.19 -32.30
C ILE A 726 20.86 7.51 -33.67
N ASP A 727 21.86 6.65 -33.80
CA ASP A 727 22.15 5.95 -35.05
C ASP A 727 21.20 4.76 -35.23
N PHE A 728 20.28 4.87 -36.19
CA PHE A 728 19.30 3.83 -36.52
C PHE A 728 19.82 2.84 -37.59
N GLN A 729 21.03 3.00 -38.14
CA GLN A 729 21.46 2.29 -39.36
C GLN A 729 22.52 1.19 -39.17
N ALA A 730 22.95 0.87 -37.96
CA ALA A 730 23.94 -0.20 -37.75
C ALA A 730 23.30 -1.60 -37.78
N LEU A 731 22.83 -2.07 -38.95
CA LEU A 731 22.70 -3.49 -39.35
C LEU A 731 22.06 -3.60 -40.76
N SER A 732 22.82 -3.27 -41.80
CA SER A 732 22.64 -3.88 -43.12
C SER A 732 23.96 -4.55 -43.50
N ALA A 733 23.90 -5.83 -43.87
CA ALA A 733 25.00 -6.73 -44.25
C ALA A 733 25.67 -7.52 -43.11
N ARG A 734 25.06 -8.65 -42.74
CA ARG A 734 25.72 -9.97 -42.58
C ARG A 734 24.66 -11.07 -42.32
N SER A 735 24.08 -11.59 -43.39
CA SER A 735 23.40 -12.90 -43.36
C SER A 735 23.46 -13.53 -44.76
N ALA A 736 24.46 -14.39 -44.97
CA ALA A 736 24.41 -15.43 -45.99
C ALA A 736 24.69 -16.76 -45.29
N PRO A 737 23.82 -17.77 -45.41
CA PRO A 737 23.99 -19.03 -44.71
C PRO A 737 25.10 -19.86 -45.37
N ARG A 738 26.14 -20.20 -44.61
CA ARG A 738 27.11 -21.22 -45.01
C ARG A 738 26.55 -22.61 -44.68
N THR A 739 26.19 -23.35 -45.71
CA THR A 739 26.03 -24.80 -45.72
C THR A 739 27.29 -25.47 -45.14
N ALA A 740 27.15 -26.27 -44.07
CA ALA A 740 28.22 -27.09 -43.53
C ALA A 740 27.90 -28.58 -43.71
N THR A 741 28.63 -29.18 -44.64
CA THR A 741 28.68 -30.60 -44.95
C THR A 741 29.24 -31.39 -43.77
N ARG A 742 28.60 -32.51 -43.42
CA ARG A 742 29.16 -33.59 -42.58
C ARG A 742 30.45 -34.12 -43.22
N SER A 743 31.55 -34.23 -42.45
CA SER A 743 32.25 -35.51 -42.22
C SER A 743 33.51 -35.38 -41.35
N LYS A 744 33.56 -36.24 -40.32
CA LYS A 744 34.66 -37.16 -39.96
C LYS A 744 35.88 -36.67 -39.14
N ILE A 745 35.98 -37.32 -37.96
CA ILE A 745 37.12 -38.11 -37.40
C ILE A 745 37.94 -37.48 -36.25
N ARG A 746 37.89 -38.20 -35.11
CA ARG A 746 38.89 -38.53 -34.04
C ARG A 746 39.89 -37.42 -33.64
N MET A 747 40.10 -37.16 -32.35
CA MET A 747 40.42 -38.08 -31.24
C MET A 747 39.78 -37.63 -29.93
#